data_AF-A0A1V5ZLC6-F1
#
_entry.id   AF-A0A1V5ZLC6-F1
#
_cell.length_a   1.000
_cell.length_b   1.000
_cell.length_c   1.000
_cell.angle_alpha   90.00
_cell.angle_beta   90.00
_cell.angle_gamma   90.00
#
_symmetry.space_group_name_H-M   'P 1'
#
loop_
_entity.id
_entity.type
_entity.pdbx_description
1 polymer ?
#
loop_
_entity_poly.entity_id
_entity_poly.type
_entity_poly.pdbx_seq_one_letter_code
_entity_poly.pdbx_strand_id
1 'polypeptide(L)'
;MFDNSSINQASKSVYKSLQNRIIKEYKKTDVEESYEIADQILQIHGMDKERFSIIDQIEKFIEGKINFNSVDDNSNKSEKTIKGILKEATNPIDKIVGYRYLYREMTKHYGKKEAKYLTGLMYDFTLALSDSTNILIPYCWAFDASKLITMGKPFGQLPSSTVQRVDSYISLLNEVIHQMSNHLAGAIAIGTFFIDIAHLLILKEKITLDVLKEDKTYRKYVKNQYQRFVHGVNSLSRSGGAESPFTNVSLFDREKLKKLIGEEYNWYFADPETMEMLDEEKINYVIEYIIELQNIYMEFFDKGDPLNDGMPYRFPVSTLNISKKINKDNEYVIEDKQFLKSACKKDIYRYNIFVSESNKVASCCRLLSDLEMLDLASQANSFGAGGSISLGSHRVIALNFVRFALLANTYDEFFELMKTHINNAKKILFAHKQLISSLTEVQLFLKLGWINIDRLFSTVGVIGYVEAEEILKKRFKVKNDVMIEIMTKLNEFVNNENEEFKGCIFNIEQIPGESMSHRLARADKILFGEKAVPYNIYSNQIIPLWNQEATLWERMKRDGEINKLLTGGGIVHINTGEHITGKQAEKVIDYAVRCGCEHFAITGTFCKCEDGHVLIGNTTKCVKCGKEIKQKVARTVGFFVDVDDMSYYKQEYDHNERKQYSNGDFDPPKIN
;
A
#
# COMPACT_ATOMS: atom_id res chain seq x y z
N MET A 1 -10.36 32.31 -15.14
CA MET A 1 -10.62 30.84 -15.02
C MET A 1 -11.25 30.44 -13.68
N PHE A 2 -11.13 31.28 -12.63
CA PHE A 2 -11.64 30.98 -11.28
C PHE A 2 -12.87 31.79 -10.87
N ASP A 3 -13.32 32.74 -11.70
CA ASP A 3 -14.44 33.63 -11.39
C ASP A 3 -15.72 32.84 -11.06
N ASN A 4 -16.41 33.25 -9.99
CA ASN A 4 -17.65 32.66 -9.48
C ASN A 4 -17.56 31.20 -8.99
N SER A 5 -16.38 30.71 -8.60
CA SER A 5 -16.24 29.38 -8.00
C SER A 5 -16.88 29.33 -6.60
N SER A 6 -17.87 28.45 -6.40
CA SER A 6 -18.49 28.19 -5.10
C SER A 6 -18.74 26.69 -4.88
N ILE A 7 -18.85 26.28 -3.61
CA ILE A 7 -19.22 24.90 -3.23
C ILE A 7 -20.56 24.50 -3.87
N ASN A 8 -21.54 25.41 -3.88
CA ASN A 8 -22.86 25.16 -4.48
C ASN A 8 -22.75 24.89 -5.99
N GLN A 9 -21.94 25.68 -6.72
CA GLN A 9 -21.74 25.47 -8.15
C GLN A 9 -21.02 24.14 -8.43
N ALA A 10 -19.99 23.82 -7.64
CA ALA A 10 -19.24 22.58 -7.78
C ALA A 10 -20.13 21.36 -7.50
N SER A 11 -20.86 21.37 -6.37
CA SER A 11 -21.77 20.30 -5.97
C SER A 11 -22.88 20.08 -7.00
N LYS A 12 -23.49 21.16 -7.52
CA LYS A 12 -24.48 21.08 -8.60
C LYS A 12 -23.90 20.48 -9.88
N SER A 13 -22.62 20.74 -10.17
CA SER A 13 -21.95 20.20 -11.35
C SER A 13 -21.66 18.70 -11.20
N VAL A 14 -21.20 18.27 -10.03
CA VAL A 14 -21.03 16.85 -9.65
C VAL A 14 -22.36 16.12 -9.83
N TYR A 15 -23.40 16.64 -9.17
CA TYR A 15 -24.74 16.07 -9.19
C TYR A 15 -25.27 15.89 -10.61
N LYS A 16 -25.26 16.97 -11.41
CA LYS A 16 -25.73 16.93 -12.79
C LYS A 16 -24.92 15.96 -13.65
N SER A 17 -23.62 15.84 -13.42
CA SER A 17 -22.78 14.91 -14.18
C SER A 17 -23.14 13.46 -13.86
N LEU A 18 -23.30 13.13 -12.58
CA LEU A 18 -23.67 11.80 -12.12
C LEU A 18 -25.08 11.42 -12.59
N GLN A 19 -26.07 12.30 -12.39
CA GLN A 19 -27.44 12.07 -12.84
C GLN A 19 -27.52 11.82 -14.36
N ASN A 20 -26.83 12.63 -15.16
CA ASN A 20 -26.80 12.43 -16.61
C ASN A 20 -26.23 11.06 -16.99
N ARG A 21 -25.24 10.56 -16.22
CA ARG A 21 -24.69 9.23 -16.43
C ARG A 21 -25.67 8.15 -16.00
N ILE A 22 -26.36 8.33 -14.88
CA ILE A 22 -27.40 7.40 -14.40
C ILE A 22 -28.50 7.19 -15.45
N ILE A 23 -29.02 8.28 -16.00
CA ILE A 23 -30.07 8.24 -17.03
C ILE A 23 -29.57 7.53 -18.30
N LYS A 24 -28.35 7.85 -18.76
CA LYS A 24 -27.84 7.38 -20.06
C LYS A 24 -27.30 5.96 -20.02
N GLU A 25 -26.53 5.62 -19.00
CA GLU A 25 -25.83 4.34 -18.87
C GLU A 25 -26.76 3.28 -18.30
N TYR A 26 -27.46 3.60 -17.20
CA TYR A 26 -28.28 2.64 -16.46
C TYR A 26 -29.76 2.66 -16.85
N LYS A 27 -30.13 3.50 -17.83
CA LYS A 27 -31.51 3.63 -18.38
C LYS A 27 -32.56 3.92 -17.30
N LYS A 28 -32.15 4.58 -16.21
CA LYS A 28 -33.01 5.07 -15.14
C LYS A 28 -33.61 6.41 -15.54
N THR A 29 -34.58 6.38 -16.44
CA THR A 29 -35.13 7.57 -17.09
C THR A 29 -36.17 8.31 -16.27
N ASP A 30 -36.70 7.68 -15.22
CA ASP A 30 -37.54 8.39 -14.26
C ASP A 30 -36.70 9.45 -13.54
N VAL A 31 -37.22 10.67 -13.52
CA VAL A 31 -36.46 11.83 -13.03
C VAL A 31 -36.24 11.69 -11.54
N GLU A 32 -37.29 11.40 -10.76
CA GLU A 32 -37.21 11.29 -9.30
C GLU A 32 -36.30 10.12 -8.88
N GLU A 33 -36.45 8.95 -9.49
CA GLU A 33 -35.58 7.79 -9.28
C GLU A 33 -34.11 8.15 -9.58
N SER A 34 -33.84 8.87 -10.66
CA SER A 34 -32.47 9.28 -11.02
C SER A 34 -31.85 10.25 -10.00
N TYR A 35 -32.65 11.12 -9.38
CA TYR A 35 -32.21 12.01 -8.30
C TYR A 35 -31.90 11.18 -7.04
N GLU A 36 -32.81 10.29 -6.64
CA GLU A 36 -32.62 9.44 -5.46
C GLU A 36 -31.36 8.57 -5.57
N ILE A 37 -31.15 7.92 -6.72
CA ILE A 37 -29.94 7.13 -6.99
C ILE A 37 -28.69 8.01 -6.91
N ALA A 38 -28.72 9.21 -7.51
CA ALA A 38 -27.59 10.12 -7.47
C ALA A 38 -27.25 10.53 -6.03
N ASP A 39 -28.25 10.83 -5.20
CA ASP A 39 -28.05 11.17 -3.78
C ASP A 39 -27.43 10.01 -3.00
N GLN A 40 -27.95 8.78 -3.16
CA GLN A 40 -27.40 7.61 -2.47
C GLN A 40 -25.95 7.30 -2.89
N ILE A 41 -25.61 7.45 -4.17
CA ILE A 41 -24.24 7.27 -4.65
C ILE A 41 -23.32 8.38 -4.10
N LEU A 42 -23.78 9.64 -4.05
CA LEU A 42 -23.00 10.75 -3.50
C LEU A 42 -22.80 10.62 -1.98
N GLN A 43 -23.73 9.98 -1.25
CA GLN A 43 -23.55 9.63 0.15
C GLN A 43 -22.43 8.62 0.36
N ILE A 44 -22.32 7.59 -0.49
CA ILE A 44 -21.20 6.65 -0.49
C ILE A 44 -19.89 7.36 -0.85
N HIS A 45 -19.97 8.29 -1.80
CA HIS A 45 -18.81 9.09 -2.22
C HIS A 45 -18.37 10.07 -1.13
N GLY A 46 -19.29 10.55 -0.28
CA GLY A 46 -19.03 11.62 0.66
C GLY A 46 -19.03 13.01 0.01
N MET A 47 -19.79 13.17 -1.06
CA MET A 47 -19.98 14.45 -1.79
C MET A 47 -21.46 14.84 -1.87
N ASP A 48 -22.33 14.23 -1.07
CA ASP A 48 -23.72 14.66 -0.94
C ASP A 48 -23.81 16.02 -0.24
N LYS A 49 -24.96 16.69 -0.38
CA LYS A 49 -25.15 18.06 0.07
C LYS A 49 -24.92 18.23 1.58
N GLU A 50 -25.29 17.23 2.38
CA GLU A 50 -25.21 17.31 3.85
C GLU A 50 -23.76 17.34 4.33
N ARG A 51 -22.84 16.71 3.59
CA ARG A 51 -21.40 16.70 3.90
C ARG A 51 -20.73 18.05 3.84
N PHE A 52 -21.35 19.02 3.17
CA PHE A 52 -20.85 20.40 3.14
C PHE A 52 -21.38 21.27 4.29
N SER A 53 -22.24 20.73 5.16
CA SER A 53 -22.63 21.35 6.43
C SER A 53 -21.55 21.12 7.49
N ILE A 54 -20.47 21.91 7.44
CA ILE A 54 -19.26 21.67 8.26
C ILE A 54 -19.59 21.62 9.76
N ILE A 55 -20.47 22.49 10.26
CA ILE A 55 -20.84 22.53 11.69
C ILE A 55 -21.54 21.23 12.11
N ASP A 56 -22.53 20.78 11.34
CA ASP A 56 -23.24 19.52 11.59
C ASP A 56 -22.28 18.31 11.54
N GLN A 57 -21.33 18.29 10.59
CA GLN A 57 -20.32 17.24 10.54
C GLN A 57 -19.43 17.25 11.80
N ILE A 58 -19.00 18.42 12.27
CA ILE A 58 -18.21 18.54 13.51
C ILE A 58 -19.00 17.99 14.70
N GLU A 59 -20.26 18.38 14.86
CA GLU A 59 -21.12 17.89 15.94
C GLU A 59 -21.29 16.36 15.89
N LYS A 60 -21.59 15.81 14.70
CA LYS A 60 -21.67 14.35 14.48
C LYS A 60 -20.38 13.62 14.82
N PHE A 61 -19.22 14.20 14.48
CA PHE A 61 -17.93 13.60 14.83
C PHE A 61 -17.61 13.71 16.31
N ILE A 62 -18.04 14.79 16.99
CA ILE A 62 -17.90 14.94 18.45
C ILE A 62 -18.73 13.89 19.19
N GLU A 63 -19.93 13.57 18.71
CA GLU A 63 -20.82 12.60 19.36
C GLU A 63 -20.53 11.14 18.95
N GLY A 64 -20.10 10.89 17.71
CA GLY A 64 -19.92 9.56 17.14
C GLY A 64 -18.48 9.05 17.04
N LYS A 65 -18.31 7.86 16.44
CA LYS A 65 -17.00 7.34 16.01
C LYS A 65 -16.60 7.98 14.67
N ILE A 66 -15.36 8.48 14.55
CA ILE A 66 -14.87 9.15 13.33
C ILE A 66 -14.95 8.22 12.11
N ASN A 67 -14.38 7.02 12.19
CA ASN A 67 -14.27 6.11 11.03
C ASN A 67 -15.62 5.59 10.53
N PHE A 68 -16.70 5.73 11.30
CA PHE A 68 -18.05 5.31 10.89
C PHE A 68 -18.78 6.39 10.08
N ASN A 69 -18.44 7.66 10.33
CA ASN A 69 -19.08 8.81 9.70
C ASN A 69 -18.17 9.52 8.68
N SER A 70 -16.87 9.21 8.66
CA SER A 70 -15.86 9.83 7.81
C SER A 70 -16.07 9.49 6.32
N VAL A 71 -15.68 10.43 5.44
CA VAL A 71 -15.63 10.21 3.98
C VAL A 71 -14.35 9.50 3.53
N ASP A 72 -13.42 9.27 4.46
CA ASP A 72 -12.13 8.61 4.33
C ASP A 72 -11.91 7.71 5.56
N ASP A 73 -12.53 6.54 5.55
CA ASP A 73 -12.61 5.62 6.68
C ASP A 73 -11.37 4.73 6.86
N ASN A 74 -10.18 5.30 6.64
CA ASN A 74 -8.90 4.63 6.84
C ASN A 74 -8.65 4.32 8.34
N SER A 75 -8.32 3.07 8.64
CA SER A 75 -8.03 2.56 10.00
C SER A 75 -6.75 3.11 10.64
N ASN A 76 -5.93 3.89 9.91
CA ASN A 76 -4.82 4.61 10.53
C ASN A 76 -5.29 5.72 11.51
N LYS A 77 -6.54 6.17 11.40
CA LYS A 77 -7.16 7.14 12.32
C LYS A 77 -7.47 6.46 13.65
N SER A 78 -6.55 6.60 14.60
CA SER A 78 -6.58 5.91 15.90
C SER A 78 -6.95 6.80 17.08
N GLU A 79 -6.89 8.12 16.91
CA GLU A 79 -7.26 9.05 17.97
C GLU A 79 -8.28 10.09 17.51
N LYS A 80 -9.18 10.44 18.44
CA LYS A 80 -10.19 11.46 18.28
C LYS A 80 -9.73 12.76 18.94
N THR A 81 -9.18 13.67 18.14
CA THR A 81 -8.75 15.01 18.58
C THR A 81 -9.62 16.08 17.94
N ILE A 82 -9.75 17.26 18.56
CA ILE A 82 -10.49 18.38 17.96
C ILE A 82 -9.91 18.78 16.59
N LYS A 83 -8.59 18.76 16.44
CA LYS A 83 -7.94 19.07 15.16
C LYS A 83 -8.19 17.99 14.10
N GLY A 84 -8.20 16.71 14.49
CA GLY A 84 -8.60 15.61 13.62
C GLY A 84 -10.06 15.74 13.16
N ILE A 85 -10.98 16.05 14.08
CA ILE A 85 -12.41 16.28 13.77
C ILE A 85 -12.57 17.44 12.79
N LEU A 86 -11.92 18.58 13.04
CA LEU A 86 -12.00 19.75 12.16
C LEU A 86 -11.46 19.43 10.76
N LYS A 87 -10.34 18.70 10.67
CA LYS A 87 -9.78 18.25 9.40
C LYS A 87 -10.77 17.33 8.68
N GLU A 88 -11.32 16.34 9.38
CA GLU A 88 -12.25 15.37 8.81
C GLU A 88 -13.52 16.03 8.25
N ALA A 89 -14.09 16.98 8.99
CA ALA A 89 -15.25 17.76 8.55
C ALA A 89 -14.99 18.58 7.28
N THR A 90 -13.72 18.86 6.95
CA THR A 90 -13.34 19.60 5.74
C THR A 90 -12.92 18.70 4.56
N ASN A 91 -12.74 17.39 4.76
CA ASN A 91 -12.35 16.46 3.69
C ASN A 91 -13.26 16.49 2.44
N PRO A 92 -14.60 16.66 2.54
CA PRO A 92 -15.46 16.83 1.36
C PRO A 92 -15.05 18.03 0.47
N ILE A 93 -14.52 19.09 1.09
CA ILE A 93 -14.04 20.28 0.38
C ILE A 93 -12.75 19.97 -0.37
N ASP A 94 -11.77 19.35 0.29
CA ASP A 94 -10.50 18.96 -0.34
C ASP A 94 -10.77 18.06 -1.55
N LYS A 95 -11.71 17.14 -1.39
CA LYS A 95 -12.16 16.21 -2.42
C LYS A 95 -12.78 16.92 -3.63
N ILE A 96 -13.77 17.79 -3.42
CA ILE A 96 -14.43 18.48 -4.55
C ILE A 96 -13.49 19.45 -5.26
N VAL A 97 -12.55 20.08 -4.52
CA VAL A 97 -11.49 20.91 -5.10
C VAL A 97 -10.57 20.05 -5.97
N GLY A 98 -10.12 18.91 -5.46
CA GLY A 98 -9.29 17.96 -6.19
C GLY A 98 -9.92 17.51 -7.52
N TYR A 99 -11.16 17.05 -7.49
CA TYR A 99 -11.91 16.67 -8.71
C TYR A 99 -12.05 17.82 -9.69
N ARG A 100 -12.26 19.04 -9.21
CA ARG A 100 -12.39 20.22 -10.08
C ARG A 100 -11.08 20.57 -10.80
N TYR A 101 -9.94 20.44 -10.12
CA TYR A 101 -8.64 20.62 -10.75
C TYR A 101 -8.35 19.51 -11.78
N LEU A 102 -8.60 18.25 -11.42
CA LEU A 102 -8.44 17.13 -12.34
C LEU A 102 -9.35 17.25 -13.57
N TYR A 103 -10.61 17.65 -13.39
CA TYR A 103 -11.54 17.94 -14.49
C TYR A 103 -11.03 19.03 -15.43
N ARG A 104 -10.45 20.10 -14.88
CA ARG A 104 -9.87 21.19 -15.68
C ARG A 104 -8.68 20.69 -16.48
N GLU A 105 -7.82 19.87 -15.87
CA GLU A 105 -6.68 19.28 -16.56
C GLU A 105 -7.14 18.34 -17.69
N MET A 106 -8.09 17.43 -17.42
CA MET A 106 -8.71 16.61 -18.46
C MET A 106 -9.37 17.45 -19.56
N THR A 107 -9.96 18.61 -19.22
CA THR A 107 -10.56 19.51 -20.21
C THR A 107 -9.50 20.12 -21.14
N LYS A 108 -8.30 20.42 -20.63
CA LYS A 108 -7.19 20.94 -21.44
C LYS A 108 -6.72 19.91 -22.46
N HIS A 109 -6.58 18.64 -22.04
CA HIS A 109 -6.05 17.56 -22.89
C HIS A 109 -7.10 16.95 -23.83
N TYR A 110 -8.34 16.79 -23.38
CA TYR A 110 -9.35 15.99 -24.09
C TYR A 110 -10.63 16.78 -24.44
N GLY A 111 -10.69 18.06 -24.07
CA GLY A 111 -11.87 18.89 -24.26
C GLY A 111 -13.00 18.60 -23.27
N LYS A 112 -13.99 19.50 -23.26
CA LYS A 112 -15.07 19.51 -22.24
C LYS A 112 -15.97 18.28 -22.28
N LYS A 113 -16.22 17.71 -23.46
CA LYS A 113 -17.11 16.56 -23.63
C LYS A 113 -16.51 15.31 -22.99
N GLU A 114 -15.25 15.02 -23.32
CA GLU A 114 -14.54 13.85 -22.79
C GLU A 114 -14.28 14.00 -21.29
N ALA A 115 -13.82 15.18 -20.84
CA ALA A 115 -13.58 15.42 -19.42
C ALA A 115 -14.84 15.19 -18.56
N LYS A 116 -16.03 15.55 -19.05
CA LYS A 116 -17.30 15.26 -18.37
C LYS A 116 -17.59 13.76 -18.31
N TYR A 117 -17.34 13.03 -19.40
CA TYR A 117 -17.52 11.59 -19.44
C TYR A 117 -16.59 10.88 -18.45
N LEU A 118 -15.29 11.18 -18.50
CA LEU A 118 -14.29 10.64 -17.58
C LEU A 118 -14.59 10.95 -16.11
N THR A 119 -15.06 12.16 -15.83
CA THR A 119 -15.47 12.54 -14.48
C THR A 119 -16.73 11.78 -14.04
N GLY A 120 -17.68 11.55 -14.93
CA GLY A 120 -18.84 10.72 -14.67
C GLY A 120 -18.47 9.30 -14.25
N LEU A 121 -17.48 8.68 -14.93
CA LEU A 121 -16.94 7.37 -14.59
C LEU A 121 -16.36 7.32 -13.17
N MET A 122 -15.80 8.43 -12.69
CA MET A 122 -15.28 8.54 -11.33
C MET A 122 -16.36 8.78 -10.27
N TYR A 123 -17.46 9.45 -10.63
CA TYR A 123 -18.56 9.73 -9.70
C TYR A 123 -19.45 8.52 -9.47
N ASP A 124 -19.69 7.71 -10.49
CA ASP A 124 -20.52 6.51 -10.37
C ASP A 124 -19.75 5.26 -9.95
N PHE A 125 -18.44 5.40 -9.67
CA PHE A 125 -17.55 4.31 -9.29
C PHE A 125 -17.28 3.24 -10.38
N THR A 126 -17.50 3.55 -11.66
CA THR A 126 -16.99 2.71 -12.75
C THR A 126 -15.46 2.68 -12.75
N LEU A 127 -14.84 3.83 -12.51
CA LEU A 127 -13.39 4.02 -12.34
C LEU A 127 -13.13 4.77 -11.03
N ALA A 128 -12.75 4.06 -9.97
CA ALA A 128 -12.62 4.67 -8.65
C ALA A 128 -11.24 5.29 -8.41
N LEU A 129 -11.19 6.59 -8.13
CA LEU A 129 -9.97 7.32 -7.83
C LEU A 129 -9.55 7.12 -6.36
N SER A 130 -8.33 6.63 -6.12
CA SER A 130 -7.78 6.46 -4.77
C SER A 130 -7.49 7.78 -4.09
N ASP A 131 -7.55 7.77 -2.76
CA ASP A 131 -7.25 8.91 -1.88
C ASP A 131 -7.88 10.21 -2.40
N SER A 132 -9.16 10.13 -2.77
CA SER A 132 -9.90 11.20 -3.43
C SER A 132 -9.98 12.51 -2.64
N THR A 133 -9.59 12.52 -1.36
CA THR A 133 -9.43 13.72 -0.51
C THR A 133 -8.06 14.40 -0.69
N ASN A 134 -7.10 13.76 -1.38
CA ASN A 134 -5.71 14.18 -1.52
C ASN A 134 -5.25 14.22 -3.00
N ILE A 135 -6.14 14.54 -3.93
CA ILE A 135 -5.88 14.51 -5.41
C ILE A 135 -4.77 15.48 -5.84
N LEU A 136 -4.51 16.55 -5.09
CA LEU A 136 -3.55 17.59 -5.47
C LEU A 136 -2.09 17.27 -5.11
N ILE A 137 -1.84 16.18 -4.39
CA ILE A 137 -0.51 15.71 -4.00
C ILE A 137 -0.23 14.32 -4.59
N PRO A 138 1.02 13.87 -4.73
CA PRO A 138 1.33 12.50 -5.14
C PRO A 138 0.86 11.46 -4.11
N TYR A 139 0.82 10.19 -4.51
CA TYR A 139 0.36 9.10 -3.65
C TYR A 139 1.45 8.62 -2.70
N CYS A 140 2.43 7.83 -3.16
CA CYS A 140 3.45 7.23 -2.29
C CYS A 140 4.85 7.39 -2.88
N TRP A 141 5.87 7.26 -2.02
CA TRP A 141 7.27 7.36 -2.42
C TRP A 141 8.19 6.54 -1.51
N ALA A 142 9.13 5.82 -2.12
CA ALA A 142 10.27 5.27 -1.41
C ALA A 142 11.40 6.30 -1.36
N PHE A 143 11.69 6.78 -0.17
CA PHE A 143 12.64 7.83 0.11
C PHE A 143 14.05 7.25 0.31
N ASP A 144 14.99 7.68 -0.53
CA ASP A 144 16.43 7.54 -0.30
C ASP A 144 16.88 8.55 0.77
N ALA A 145 16.96 8.07 2.01
CA ALA A 145 17.28 8.87 3.17
C ALA A 145 18.79 9.17 3.30
N SER A 146 19.64 8.60 2.42
CA SER A 146 21.06 8.96 2.34
C SER A 146 21.25 10.46 2.05
N LYS A 147 20.24 11.12 1.46
CA LYS A 147 20.17 12.57 1.27
C LYS A 147 20.35 13.35 2.59
N LEU A 148 19.91 12.81 3.72
CA LEU A 148 20.08 13.46 5.03
C LEU A 148 21.55 13.44 5.49
N ILE A 149 22.29 12.40 5.09
CA ILE A 149 23.72 12.23 5.40
C ILE A 149 24.59 13.03 4.42
N THR A 150 24.21 13.08 3.15
CA THR A 150 25.00 13.75 2.10
C THR A 150 24.68 15.24 1.95
N MET A 151 23.44 15.65 2.25
CA MET A 151 22.97 17.04 2.04
C MET A 151 22.39 17.69 3.31
N GLY A 152 22.06 16.92 4.35
CA GLY A 152 21.34 17.45 5.51
C GLY A 152 19.87 17.75 5.19
N LYS A 153 19.33 18.81 5.79
CA LYS A 153 17.98 19.32 5.51
C LYS A 153 18.07 20.76 5.03
N PRO A 154 18.09 21.01 3.72
CA PRO A 154 18.34 22.34 3.15
C PRO A 154 17.09 23.25 3.12
N PHE A 155 16.04 22.92 3.87
CA PHE A 155 14.74 23.59 3.81
C PHE A 155 14.08 23.74 5.19
N GLY A 156 12.96 24.46 5.21
CA GLY A 156 12.19 24.78 6.41
C GLY A 156 12.72 26.03 7.11
N GLN A 157 12.12 26.37 8.25
CA GLN A 157 12.50 27.56 9.02
C GLN A 157 13.94 27.48 9.57
N LEU A 158 14.37 26.27 9.96
CA LEU A 158 15.71 25.99 10.44
C LEU A 158 16.32 24.86 9.58
N PRO A 159 17.20 25.19 8.62
CA PRO A 159 17.97 24.19 7.89
C PRO A 159 18.95 23.45 8.80
N SER A 160 19.31 22.22 8.43
CA SER A 160 20.32 21.40 9.13
C SER A 160 21.45 21.03 8.19
N SER A 161 22.69 21.07 8.69
CA SER A 161 23.84 20.48 8.01
C SER A 161 23.73 18.95 7.95
N THR A 162 24.68 18.33 7.24
CA THR A 162 24.79 16.87 7.10
C THR A 162 24.94 16.18 8.44
N VAL A 163 24.18 15.10 8.66
CA VAL A 163 24.23 14.34 9.92
C VAL A 163 25.54 13.54 10.00
N GLN A 164 26.16 13.52 11.19
CA GLN A 164 27.45 12.85 11.43
C GLN A 164 27.36 11.71 12.45
N ARG A 165 26.19 11.48 13.04
CA ARG A 165 25.96 10.46 14.08
C ARG A 165 24.57 9.86 13.93
N VAL A 166 24.39 8.62 14.37
CA VAL A 166 23.12 7.89 14.25
C VAL A 166 21.98 8.58 15.01
N ASP A 167 22.23 9.11 16.20
CA ASP A 167 21.20 9.82 16.98
C ASP A 167 20.67 11.08 16.27
N SER A 168 21.56 11.86 15.67
CA SER A 168 21.21 13.02 14.84
C SER A 168 20.47 12.60 13.57
N TYR A 169 20.88 11.50 12.93
CA TYR A 169 20.17 10.93 11.77
C TYR A 169 18.74 10.53 12.10
N ILE A 170 18.53 9.73 13.16
CA ILE A 170 17.17 9.30 13.54
C ILE A 170 16.27 10.49 13.90
N SER A 171 16.81 11.49 14.59
CA SER A 171 16.07 12.72 14.90
C SER A 171 15.64 13.46 13.64
N LEU A 172 16.57 13.68 12.71
CA LEU A 172 16.29 14.41 11.47
C LEU A 172 15.38 13.62 10.53
N LEU A 173 15.58 12.30 10.46
CA LEU A 173 14.76 11.39 9.67
C LEU A 173 13.30 11.43 10.13
N ASN A 174 13.04 11.33 11.44
CA ASN A 174 11.68 11.46 11.97
C ASN A 174 11.06 12.82 11.59
N GLU A 175 11.78 13.93 11.78
CA GLU A 175 11.29 15.26 11.40
C GLU A 175 10.90 15.33 9.91
N VAL A 176 11.77 14.83 9.04
CA VAL A 176 11.55 14.83 7.58
C VAL A 176 10.40 13.90 7.19
N ILE A 177 10.26 12.73 7.82
CA ILE A 177 9.13 11.82 7.59
C ILE A 177 7.82 12.51 7.96
N HIS A 178 7.74 13.16 9.12
CA HIS A 178 6.53 13.86 9.54
C HIS A 178 6.16 14.99 8.54
N GLN A 179 7.14 15.75 8.06
CA GLN A 179 6.91 16.77 7.04
C GLN A 179 6.49 16.15 5.70
N MET A 180 7.23 15.17 5.18
CA MET A 180 6.96 14.50 3.92
C MET A 180 5.60 13.80 3.90
N SER A 181 5.16 13.27 5.04
CA SER A 181 3.85 12.60 5.16
C SER A 181 2.65 13.54 4.94
N ASN A 182 2.85 14.87 5.08
CA ASN A 182 1.83 15.87 4.75
C ASN A 182 1.86 16.29 3.27
N HIS A 183 2.83 15.81 2.49
CA HIS A 183 2.98 16.04 1.05
C HIS A 183 2.74 14.78 0.20
N LEU A 184 2.38 13.66 0.84
CA LEU A 184 2.03 12.39 0.20
C LEU A 184 0.72 11.88 0.78
N ALA A 185 -0.14 11.31 -0.07
CA ALA A 185 -1.40 10.72 0.39
C ALA A 185 -1.17 9.36 1.11
N GLY A 186 -0.20 8.58 0.63
CA GLY A 186 0.09 7.21 1.04
C GLY A 186 1.42 7.06 1.79
N ALA A 187 2.08 5.93 1.55
CA ALA A 187 3.24 5.48 2.32
C ALA A 187 4.56 6.17 1.95
N ILE A 188 5.47 6.21 2.94
CA ILE A 188 6.87 6.59 2.82
C ILE A 188 7.73 5.38 3.20
N ALA A 189 8.34 4.73 2.23
CA ALA A 189 9.31 3.68 2.54
C ALA A 189 10.70 4.28 2.70
N ILE A 190 11.41 3.90 3.77
CA ILE A 190 12.78 4.34 4.02
C ILE A 190 13.71 3.22 3.56
N GLY A 191 13.98 3.19 2.26
CA GLY A 191 14.65 2.04 1.66
C GLY A 191 16.14 1.91 2.01
N THR A 192 16.79 2.99 2.42
CA THR A 192 18.21 3.01 2.84
C THR A 192 18.40 2.90 4.35
N PHE A 193 17.35 2.67 5.16
CA PHE A 193 17.41 2.82 6.62
C PHE A 193 18.61 2.11 7.29
N PHE A 194 18.83 0.82 7.00
CA PHE A 194 19.96 0.08 7.58
C PHE A 194 21.30 0.42 6.93
N ILE A 195 21.29 0.79 5.64
CA ILE A 195 22.47 1.22 4.88
C ILE A 195 23.01 2.53 5.46
N ASP A 196 22.13 3.49 5.74
CA ASP A 196 22.46 4.80 6.31
C ASP A 196 23.06 4.68 7.72
N ILE A 197 22.48 3.80 8.55
CA ILE A 197 23.01 3.53 9.90
C ILE A 197 24.38 2.84 9.82
N ALA A 198 24.56 1.88 8.90
CA ALA A 198 25.85 1.25 8.67
C ALA A 198 26.90 2.27 8.21
N HIS A 199 26.55 3.16 7.28
CA HIS A 199 27.44 4.22 6.79
C HIS A 199 27.93 5.10 7.94
N LEU A 200 27.01 5.59 8.79
CA LEU A 200 27.36 6.46 9.91
C LEU A 200 28.24 5.73 10.93
N LEU A 201 27.90 4.50 11.29
CA LEU A 201 28.68 3.76 12.27
C LEU A 201 30.07 3.39 11.76
N ILE A 202 30.19 2.95 10.51
CA ILE A 202 31.47 2.53 9.91
C ILE A 202 32.37 3.75 9.65
N LEU A 203 31.87 4.76 8.93
CA LEU A 203 32.71 5.83 8.39
C LEU A 203 32.80 7.07 9.29
N LYS A 204 31.75 7.38 10.07
CA LYS A 204 31.72 8.58 10.92
C LYS A 204 32.07 8.27 12.36
N GLU A 205 31.44 7.26 12.94
CA GLU A 205 31.64 6.88 14.35
C GLU A 205 32.75 5.84 14.54
N LYS A 206 33.25 5.24 13.44
CA LYS A 206 34.37 4.28 13.41
C LYS A 206 34.16 3.06 14.31
N ILE A 207 32.94 2.55 14.36
CA ILE A 207 32.55 1.36 15.13
C ILE A 207 32.72 0.11 14.26
N THR A 208 33.60 -0.79 14.69
CA THR A 208 33.86 -2.07 13.99
C THR A 208 32.71 -3.06 14.19
N LEU A 209 32.63 -4.05 13.31
CA LEU A 209 31.62 -5.12 13.40
C LEU A 209 31.74 -5.92 14.70
N ASP A 210 32.95 -6.21 15.16
CA ASP A 210 33.18 -6.96 16.40
C ASP A 210 32.65 -6.18 17.61
N VAL A 211 32.88 -4.86 17.66
CA VAL A 211 32.31 -4.01 18.72
C VAL A 211 30.78 -4.02 18.66
N LEU A 212 30.17 -3.93 17.48
CA LEU A 212 28.70 -3.99 17.34
C LEU A 212 28.12 -5.32 17.83
N LYS A 213 28.84 -6.44 17.62
CA LYS A 213 28.43 -7.79 18.03
C LYS A 213 28.61 -8.03 19.53
N GLU A 214 29.75 -7.63 20.08
CA GLU A 214 30.20 -8.05 21.42
C GLU A 214 29.93 -7.00 22.51
N ASP A 215 30.00 -5.71 22.18
CA ASP A 215 29.80 -4.63 23.16
C ASP A 215 28.29 -4.40 23.42
N LYS A 216 27.86 -4.84 24.60
CA LYS A 216 26.48 -4.66 25.07
C LYS A 216 26.05 -3.20 25.15
N THR A 217 26.96 -2.27 25.39
CA THR A 217 26.70 -0.83 25.46
C THR A 217 26.35 -0.30 24.07
N TYR A 218 27.16 -0.61 23.06
CA TYR A 218 26.90 -0.18 21.69
C TYR A 218 25.67 -0.87 21.08
N ARG A 219 25.50 -2.18 21.31
CA ARG A 219 24.27 -2.89 20.90
C ARG A 219 23.02 -2.25 21.53
N LYS A 220 23.09 -1.86 22.81
CA LYS A 220 22.01 -1.13 23.49
C LYS A 220 21.80 0.27 22.93
N TYR A 221 22.88 0.99 22.57
CA TYR A 221 22.77 2.28 21.90
C TYR A 221 21.99 2.18 20.59
N VAL A 222 22.35 1.25 19.70
CA VAL A 222 21.65 1.02 18.42
C VAL A 222 20.19 0.66 18.66
N LYS A 223 19.92 -0.24 19.61
CA LYS A 223 18.56 -0.61 20.00
C LYS A 223 17.73 0.59 20.50
N ASN A 224 18.33 1.50 21.27
CA ASN A 224 17.67 2.72 21.71
C ASN A 224 17.38 3.66 20.52
N GLN A 225 18.22 3.68 19.49
CA GLN A 225 17.94 4.45 18.27
C GLN A 225 16.78 3.85 17.47
N TYR A 226 16.67 2.51 17.37
CA TYR A 226 15.49 1.87 16.80
C TYR A 226 14.22 2.15 17.60
N GLN A 227 14.31 2.14 18.93
CA GLN A 227 13.20 2.56 19.78
C GLN A 227 12.78 4.01 19.47
N ARG A 228 13.72 4.95 19.44
CA ARG A 228 13.45 6.35 19.09
C ARG A 228 12.79 6.50 17.71
N PHE A 229 13.27 5.77 16.72
CA PHE A 229 12.69 5.75 15.38
C PHE A 229 11.25 5.24 15.40
N VAL A 230 11.02 4.05 15.97
CA VAL A 230 9.69 3.43 16.05
C VAL A 230 8.69 4.33 16.80
N HIS A 231 9.07 4.90 17.94
CA HIS A 231 8.20 5.84 18.65
C HIS A 231 7.93 7.13 17.84
N GLY A 232 8.95 7.64 17.13
CA GLY A 232 8.79 8.78 16.23
C GLY A 232 7.76 8.53 15.14
N VAL A 233 7.92 7.46 14.35
CA VAL A 233 7.01 7.17 13.23
C VAL A 233 5.61 6.72 13.65
N ASN A 234 5.39 6.36 14.91
CA ASN A 234 4.05 6.14 15.46
C ASN A 234 3.43 7.39 16.10
N SER A 235 4.15 8.52 16.18
CA SER A 235 3.59 9.79 16.67
C SER A 235 2.59 10.38 15.68
N LEU A 236 1.46 10.89 16.19
CA LEU A 236 0.37 11.40 15.36
C LEU A 236 0.68 12.80 14.84
N SER A 237 0.94 12.91 13.54
CA SER A 237 1.32 14.18 12.88
C SER A 237 0.54 14.45 11.59
N ARG A 238 -0.27 13.50 11.12
CA ARG A 238 -1.09 13.61 9.92
C ARG A 238 -2.55 13.85 10.29
N SER A 239 -3.32 14.36 9.32
CA SER A 239 -4.78 14.51 9.43
C SER A 239 -5.23 15.24 10.72
N GLY A 240 -4.55 16.34 11.06
CA GLY A 240 -4.85 17.07 12.30
C GLY A 240 -4.39 16.37 13.58
N GLY A 241 -3.38 15.49 13.49
CA GLY A 241 -2.87 14.71 14.62
C GLY A 241 -3.73 13.50 14.96
N ALA A 242 -4.42 12.92 13.97
CA ALA A 242 -5.22 11.70 14.14
C ALA A 242 -4.55 10.45 13.57
N GLU A 243 -3.50 10.63 12.75
CA GLU A 243 -2.78 9.57 12.04
C GLU A 243 -1.27 9.72 12.22
N SER A 244 -0.58 8.59 12.34
CA SER A 244 0.89 8.55 12.22
C SER A 244 1.29 8.47 10.73
N PRO A 245 2.51 8.90 10.36
CA PRO A 245 3.05 8.65 9.03
C PRO A 245 3.04 7.15 8.67
N PHE A 246 2.47 6.80 7.51
CA PHE A 246 2.56 5.44 7.00
C PHE A 246 3.99 5.19 6.52
N THR A 247 4.77 4.48 7.33
CA THR A 247 6.18 4.20 7.03
C THR A 247 6.47 2.72 6.81
N ASN A 248 7.47 2.45 5.97
CA ASN A 248 7.99 1.10 5.71
C ASN A 248 9.51 1.05 5.87
N VAL A 249 10.03 -0.09 6.32
CA VAL A 249 11.46 -0.41 6.26
C VAL A 249 11.67 -1.81 5.66
N SER A 250 12.77 -1.98 4.94
CA SER A 250 13.11 -3.23 4.25
C SER A 250 14.34 -3.86 4.88
N LEU A 251 14.22 -5.14 5.25
CA LEU A 251 15.33 -5.99 5.67
C LEU A 251 15.71 -6.88 4.49
N PHE A 252 16.99 -6.93 4.15
CA PHE A 252 17.51 -7.63 2.97
C PHE A 252 18.40 -8.79 3.38
N ASP A 253 18.32 -9.89 2.63
CA ASP A 253 19.30 -10.96 2.74
C ASP A 253 20.66 -10.59 2.11
N ARG A 254 21.65 -11.47 2.24
CA ARG A 254 23.01 -11.19 1.75
C ARG A 254 23.08 -11.00 0.23
N GLU A 255 22.32 -11.78 -0.54
CA GLU A 255 22.38 -11.72 -1.99
C GLU A 255 21.77 -10.42 -2.53
N LYS A 256 20.68 -9.95 -1.93
CA LYS A 256 20.12 -8.63 -2.25
C LYS A 256 21.06 -7.51 -1.83
N LEU A 257 21.67 -7.60 -0.64
CA LEU A 257 22.67 -6.62 -0.20
C LEU A 257 23.92 -6.63 -1.10
N LYS A 258 24.34 -7.78 -1.62
CA LYS A 258 25.46 -7.87 -2.57
C LYS A 258 25.21 -7.04 -3.81
N LYS A 259 23.99 -7.10 -4.35
CA LYS A 259 23.61 -6.25 -5.47
C LYS A 259 23.50 -4.77 -5.08
N LEU A 260 22.76 -4.47 -4.02
CA LEU A 260 22.54 -3.08 -3.58
C LEU A 260 23.86 -2.37 -3.24
N ILE A 261 24.72 -3.00 -2.44
CA ILE A 261 26.00 -2.42 -2.02
C ILE A 261 27.05 -2.52 -3.12
N GLY A 262 27.10 -3.63 -3.86
CA GLY A 262 28.12 -3.84 -4.89
C GLY A 262 27.91 -2.98 -6.14
N GLU A 263 26.66 -2.76 -6.56
CA GLU A 263 26.34 -2.10 -7.82
C GLU A 263 25.78 -0.68 -7.64
N GLU A 264 24.96 -0.43 -6.61
CA GLU A 264 24.21 0.84 -6.50
C GLU A 264 24.76 1.80 -5.43
N TYR A 265 25.18 1.27 -4.29
CA TYR A 265 25.63 2.04 -3.12
C TYR A 265 27.13 1.87 -2.83
N ASN A 266 27.91 1.34 -3.79
CA ASN A 266 29.36 1.16 -3.61
C ASN A 266 30.04 2.51 -3.32
N TRP A 267 29.71 3.53 -4.11
CA TRP A 267 30.19 4.90 -3.93
C TRP A 267 29.89 5.45 -2.52
N TYR A 268 28.83 4.95 -1.86
CA TYR A 268 28.37 5.48 -0.59
C TYR A 268 29.22 5.03 0.58
N PHE A 269 29.98 3.94 0.45
CA PHE A 269 30.93 3.48 1.47
C PHE A 269 32.40 3.66 1.03
N ALA A 270 32.64 4.33 -0.09
CA ALA A 270 33.97 4.65 -0.56
C ALA A 270 34.72 5.52 0.48
N ASP A 271 36.04 5.37 0.52
CA ASP A 271 36.88 6.18 1.39
C ASP A 271 36.74 7.67 1.01
N PRO A 272 36.37 8.56 1.93
CA PRO A 272 36.18 9.98 1.63
C PRO A 272 37.46 10.71 1.17
N GLU A 273 38.65 10.17 1.45
CA GLU A 273 39.94 10.75 1.08
C GLU A 273 40.42 10.24 -0.28
N THR A 274 40.27 8.95 -0.56
CA THR A 274 40.78 8.34 -1.81
C THR A 274 39.71 8.18 -2.90
N MET A 275 38.43 8.25 -2.53
CA MET A 275 37.27 7.94 -3.38
C MET A 275 37.35 6.54 -4.04
N GLU A 276 38.16 5.64 -3.47
CA GLU A 276 38.32 4.29 -4.00
C GLU A 276 37.06 3.47 -3.70
N MET A 277 36.51 2.87 -4.76
CA MET A 277 35.37 1.96 -4.67
C MET A 277 35.73 0.74 -3.83
N LEU A 278 34.74 0.14 -3.17
CA LEU A 278 34.98 -1.03 -2.33
C LEU A 278 35.33 -2.24 -3.19
N ASP A 279 36.38 -2.95 -2.77
CA ASP A 279 36.66 -4.31 -3.21
C ASP A 279 35.66 -5.33 -2.62
N GLU A 280 35.72 -6.57 -3.07
CA GLU A 280 34.80 -7.63 -2.64
C GLU A 280 34.88 -7.91 -1.12
N GLU A 281 36.06 -7.78 -0.51
CA GLU A 281 36.25 -8.00 0.93
C GLU A 281 35.52 -6.92 1.75
N LYS A 282 35.69 -5.66 1.39
CA LYS A 282 35.01 -4.54 2.05
C LYS A 282 33.51 -4.54 1.78
N ILE A 283 33.06 -4.93 0.58
CA ILE A 283 31.63 -5.14 0.30
C ILE A 283 31.05 -6.18 1.25
N ASN A 284 31.70 -7.34 1.37
CA ASN A 284 31.27 -8.40 2.29
C ASN A 284 31.26 -7.93 3.75
N TYR A 285 32.24 -7.13 4.16
CA TYR A 285 32.25 -6.53 5.50
C TYR A 285 31.03 -5.62 5.74
N VAL A 286 30.69 -4.74 4.80
CA VAL A 286 29.50 -3.88 4.88
C VAL A 286 28.21 -4.71 4.91
N ILE A 287 28.12 -5.76 4.10
CA ILE A 287 26.97 -6.68 4.08
C ILE A 287 26.77 -7.32 5.47
N GLU A 288 27.80 -7.93 6.04
CA GLU A 288 27.69 -8.55 7.37
C GLU A 288 27.38 -7.53 8.48
N TYR A 289 27.84 -6.29 8.33
CA TYR A 289 27.50 -5.19 9.23
C TYR A 289 26.00 -4.87 9.17
N ILE A 290 25.44 -4.75 7.97
CA ILE A 290 24.01 -4.49 7.77
C ILE A 290 23.19 -5.68 8.28
N ILE A 291 23.61 -6.92 8.03
CA ILE A 291 22.94 -8.12 8.58
C ILE A 291 22.88 -8.06 10.12
N GLU A 292 23.96 -7.65 10.78
CA GLU A 292 23.97 -7.51 12.24
C GLU A 292 23.02 -6.42 12.74
N LEU A 293 22.97 -5.27 12.07
CA LEU A 293 21.99 -4.21 12.37
C LEU A 293 20.54 -4.69 12.23
N GLN A 294 20.24 -5.42 11.15
CA GLN A 294 18.92 -6.04 10.95
C GLN A 294 18.59 -7.06 12.05
N ASN A 295 19.56 -7.84 12.51
CA ASN A 295 19.37 -8.77 13.63
C ASN A 295 19.03 -8.03 14.94
N ILE A 296 19.74 -6.94 15.25
CA ILE A 296 19.45 -6.07 16.40
C ILE A 296 18.04 -5.48 16.29
N TYR A 297 17.64 -5.06 15.09
CA TYR A 297 16.29 -4.55 14.83
C TYR A 297 15.23 -5.61 15.09
N MET A 298 15.39 -6.83 14.56
CA MET A 298 14.46 -7.93 14.82
C MET A 298 14.38 -8.26 16.33
N GLU A 299 15.51 -8.34 17.04
CA GLU A 299 15.55 -8.54 18.51
C GLU A 299 14.80 -7.46 19.32
N PHE A 300 14.64 -6.27 18.77
CA PHE A 300 13.84 -5.20 19.36
C PHE A 300 12.37 -5.29 18.92
N PHE A 301 12.12 -5.31 17.62
CA PHE A 301 10.80 -5.20 17.01
C PHE A 301 9.90 -6.40 17.34
N ASP A 302 10.49 -7.60 17.45
CA ASP A 302 9.79 -8.85 17.83
C ASP A 302 9.18 -8.81 19.22
N LYS A 303 9.72 -7.98 20.11
CA LYS A 303 9.19 -7.87 21.47
C LYS A 303 7.85 -7.14 21.51
N GLY A 304 7.51 -6.40 20.46
CA GLY A 304 6.34 -5.53 20.41
C GLY A 304 6.36 -4.45 21.47
N ASP A 305 5.21 -3.82 21.65
CA ASP A 305 5.03 -2.77 22.64
C ASP A 305 5.09 -3.35 24.06
N PRO A 306 6.17 -3.09 24.83
CA PRO A 306 6.31 -3.63 26.18
C PRO A 306 5.27 -3.08 27.17
N LEU A 307 4.65 -1.93 26.87
CA LEU A 307 3.58 -1.36 27.70
C LEU A 307 2.20 -1.91 27.34
N ASN A 308 2.10 -2.62 26.22
CA ASN A 308 0.88 -3.27 25.77
C ASN A 308 1.10 -4.79 25.57
N ASP A 309 1.79 -5.43 26.52
CA ASP A 309 2.00 -6.88 26.60
C ASP A 309 2.60 -7.52 25.34
N GLY A 310 3.40 -6.76 24.59
CA GLY A 310 4.06 -7.21 23.38
C GLY A 310 3.18 -7.17 22.13
N MET A 311 2.07 -6.42 22.13
CA MET A 311 1.29 -6.15 20.91
C MET A 311 2.16 -5.64 19.76
N PRO A 312 1.79 -5.91 18.50
CA PRO A 312 2.56 -5.45 17.35
C PRO A 312 2.54 -3.93 17.25
N TYR A 313 3.69 -3.35 16.87
CA TYR A 313 3.75 -1.94 16.48
C TYR A 313 2.99 -1.74 15.16
N ARG A 314 2.33 -0.59 15.02
CA ARG A 314 1.65 -0.21 13.78
C ARG A 314 2.65 0.13 12.68
N PHE A 315 3.65 0.95 13.01
CA PHE A 315 4.73 1.37 12.11
C PHE A 315 6.13 1.18 12.70
N PRO A 316 7.19 1.12 11.87
CA PRO A 316 7.12 0.97 10.42
C PRO A 316 6.61 -0.43 10.05
N VAL A 317 5.94 -0.55 8.91
CA VAL A 317 5.70 -1.86 8.29
C VAL A 317 7.04 -2.41 7.83
N SER A 318 7.40 -3.59 8.34
CA SER A 318 8.70 -4.22 8.04
C SER A 318 8.54 -5.36 7.03
N THR A 319 9.38 -5.37 6.00
CA THR A 319 9.37 -6.40 4.97
C THR A 319 10.70 -7.16 4.94
N LEU A 320 10.65 -8.49 5.02
CA LEU A 320 11.78 -9.38 4.77
C LEU A 320 11.90 -9.60 3.26
N ASN A 321 13.03 -9.20 2.67
CA ASN A 321 13.34 -9.36 1.26
C ASN A 321 14.32 -10.54 1.10
N ILE A 322 13.83 -11.64 0.54
CA ILE A 322 14.54 -12.92 0.42
C ILE A 322 14.82 -13.18 -1.06
N SER A 323 16.08 -13.50 -1.40
CA SER A 323 16.48 -13.81 -2.76
C SER A 323 16.14 -15.25 -3.12
N LYS A 324 15.62 -15.44 -4.33
CA LYS A 324 15.44 -16.74 -4.97
C LYS A 324 16.18 -16.80 -6.31
N LYS A 325 16.56 -18.02 -6.71
CA LYS A 325 17.07 -18.31 -8.05
C LYS A 325 16.50 -19.63 -8.58
N ILE A 326 16.65 -19.86 -9.87
CA ILE A 326 16.37 -21.16 -10.48
C ILE A 326 17.58 -22.08 -10.25
N ASN A 327 17.36 -23.28 -9.74
CA ASN A 327 18.38 -24.30 -9.54
C ASN A 327 18.62 -25.12 -10.84
N LYS A 328 19.49 -26.15 -10.77
CA LYS A 328 19.78 -27.02 -11.93
C LYS A 328 18.60 -27.86 -12.40
N ASP A 329 17.62 -28.08 -11.53
CA ASP A 329 16.41 -28.85 -11.78
C ASP A 329 15.25 -27.97 -12.29
N ASN A 330 15.55 -26.71 -12.65
CA ASN A 330 14.59 -25.71 -13.12
C ASN A 330 13.52 -25.34 -12.07
N GLU A 331 13.86 -25.43 -10.79
CA GLU A 331 13.00 -25.04 -9.67
C GLU A 331 13.52 -23.78 -8.98
N TYR A 332 12.61 -22.91 -8.54
CA TYR A 332 12.99 -21.78 -7.69
C TYR A 332 13.40 -22.27 -6.29
N VAL A 333 14.55 -21.79 -5.83
CA VAL A 333 15.12 -22.08 -4.51
C VAL A 333 15.62 -20.79 -3.84
N ILE A 334 15.57 -20.75 -2.52
CA ILE A 334 16.09 -19.65 -1.70
C ILE A 334 17.63 -19.67 -1.73
N GLU A 335 18.23 -18.49 -1.88
CA GLU A 335 19.69 -18.34 -1.93
C GLU A 335 20.31 -18.25 -0.53
N ASP A 336 19.85 -17.32 0.31
CA ASP A 336 20.34 -17.17 1.70
C ASP A 336 19.45 -17.93 2.70
N LYS A 337 19.68 -19.24 2.79
CA LYS A 337 18.98 -20.11 3.76
C LYS A 337 19.29 -19.75 5.22
N GLN A 338 20.44 -19.13 5.50
CA GLN A 338 20.82 -18.75 6.86
C GLN A 338 20.00 -17.54 7.34
N PHE A 339 19.82 -16.55 6.48
CA PHE A 339 18.92 -15.42 6.74
C PHE A 339 17.50 -15.90 6.96
N LEU A 340 16.96 -16.74 6.08
CA LEU A 340 15.63 -17.34 6.24
C LEU A 340 15.46 -18.01 7.60
N LYS A 341 16.37 -18.93 7.95
CA LYS A 341 16.32 -19.66 9.22
C LYS A 341 16.43 -18.73 10.43
N SER A 342 17.14 -17.62 10.30
CA SER A 342 17.28 -16.63 11.38
C SER A 342 16.00 -15.82 11.54
N ALA A 343 15.38 -15.42 10.43
CA ALA A 343 14.10 -14.72 10.41
C ALA A 343 12.94 -15.62 10.89
N CYS A 344 12.89 -16.90 10.50
CA CYS A 344 11.84 -17.82 10.93
C CYS A 344 11.91 -18.21 12.42
N LYS A 345 13.05 -17.95 13.10
CA LYS A 345 13.12 -18.05 14.57
C LYS A 345 12.48 -16.86 15.28
N LYS A 346 12.14 -15.80 14.55
CA LYS A 346 11.50 -14.58 15.05
C LYS A 346 9.98 -14.69 14.96
N ASP A 347 9.28 -13.66 15.46
CA ASP A 347 7.83 -13.57 15.39
C ASP A 347 7.41 -13.16 13.95
N ILE A 348 7.32 -14.16 13.06
CA ILE A 348 7.12 -13.96 11.62
C ILE A 348 5.87 -13.15 11.28
N TYR A 349 4.88 -13.11 12.18
CA TYR A 349 3.64 -12.35 12.03
C TYR A 349 3.87 -10.85 11.84
N ARG A 350 4.97 -10.32 12.39
CA ARG A 350 5.29 -8.89 12.38
C ARG A 350 5.81 -8.40 11.03
N TYR A 351 6.15 -9.31 10.13
CA TYR A 351 6.79 -9.01 8.87
C TYR A 351 5.88 -9.33 7.68
N ASN A 352 5.99 -8.51 6.63
CA ASN A 352 5.67 -8.98 5.28
C ASN A 352 6.87 -9.75 4.73
N ILE A 353 6.62 -10.64 3.77
CA ILE A 353 7.66 -11.46 3.15
C ILE A 353 7.60 -11.23 1.65
N PHE A 354 8.72 -10.78 1.09
CA PHE A 354 8.91 -10.60 -0.34
C PHE A 354 10.04 -11.50 -0.83
N VAL A 355 9.70 -12.46 -1.69
CA VAL A 355 10.61 -13.42 -2.31
C VAL A 355 10.70 -13.14 -3.80
N SER A 356 11.86 -12.71 -4.25
CA SER A 356 12.10 -12.34 -5.64
C SER A 356 13.54 -12.63 -6.02
N GLU A 357 13.83 -12.60 -7.32
CA GLU A 357 15.21 -12.59 -7.79
C GLU A 357 15.95 -11.36 -7.24
N SER A 358 17.28 -11.41 -7.17
CA SER A 358 18.09 -10.42 -6.47
C SER A 358 17.93 -8.98 -7.01
N ASN A 359 17.47 -8.82 -8.25
CA ASN A 359 17.25 -7.53 -8.91
C ASN A 359 15.93 -6.81 -8.56
N LYS A 360 14.98 -7.47 -7.89
CA LYS A 360 13.68 -6.86 -7.52
C LYS A 360 13.59 -6.65 -6.01
N VAL A 361 13.11 -5.47 -5.60
CA VAL A 361 12.84 -5.12 -4.20
C VAL A 361 11.40 -4.60 -4.02
N ALA A 362 10.84 -4.78 -2.83
CA ALA A 362 9.55 -4.18 -2.48
C ALA A 362 9.76 -2.75 -1.98
N SER A 363 9.07 -1.78 -2.60
CA SER A 363 9.27 -0.36 -2.29
C SER A 363 8.15 0.24 -1.45
N CYS A 364 6.97 -0.37 -1.33
CA CYS A 364 5.88 0.04 -0.44
C CYS A 364 5.09 -1.21 0.03
N CYS A 365 3.83 -1.03 0.45
CA CYS A 365 2.93 -2.09 0.94
C CYS A 365 2.64 -3.21 -0.05
N ARG A 366 2.67 -2.92 -1.36
CA ARG A 366 2.40 -3.85 -2.47
C ARG A 366 3.20 -3.52 -3.73
N LEU A 367 3.56 -2.24 -3.92
CA LEU A 367 4.34 -1.75 -5.06
C LEU A 367 5.71 -2.44 -5.17
N LEU A 368 5.94 -3.07 -6.31
CA LEU A 368 7.21 -3.71 -6.68
C LEU A 368 8.07 -2.76 -7.51
N SER A 369 9.39 -2.77 -7.27
CA SER A 369 10.35 -2.15 -8.17
C SER A 369 10.58 -3.09 -9.36
N ASP A 370 9.92 -2.84 -10.49
CA ASP A 370 10.37 -3.45 -11.75
C ASP A 370 11.29 -2.46 -12.47
N LEU A 371 12.60 -2.63 -12.26
CA LEU A 371 13.62 -1.75 -12.81
C LEU A 371 13.66 -1.83 -14.33
N GLU A 372 13.30 -2.95 -14.94
CA GLU A 372 13.27 -3.05 -16.40
C GLU A 372 12.20 -2.13 -16.99
N MET A 373 11.02 -2.02 -16.36
CA MET A 373 9.98 -1.08 -16.81
C MET A 373 10.37 0.39 -16.61
N LEU A 374 11.17 0.69 -15.59
CA LEU A 374 11.64 2.05 -15.30
C LEU A 374 12.84 2.43 -16.18
N ASP A 375 13.85 1.58 -16.30
CA ASP A 375 15.07 1.82 -17.08
C ASP A 375 14.79 1.93 -18.59
N LEU A 376 13.79 1.20 -19.10
CA LEU A 376 13.28 1.37 -20.46
C LEU A 376 12.63 2.74 -20.68
N ALA A 377 12.06 3.35 -19.64
CA ALA A 377 11.28 4.58 -19.71
C ALA A 377 12.04 5.84 -19.22
N SER A 378 13.04 5.69 -18.35
CA SER A 378 13.75 6.77 -17.66
C SER A 378 15.15 7.05 -18.23
N GLN A 379 15.36 6.82 -19.53
CA GLN A 379 16.60 7.17 -20.25
C GLN A 379 16.85 8.70 -20.29
N ALA A 380 17.14 9.30 -19.14
CA ALA A 380 17.75 10.61 -18.94
C ALA A 380 17.64 10.97 -17.46
N ASN A 381 18.66 10.67 -16.65
CA ASN A 381 19.09 11.53 -15.54
C ASN A 381 20.45 11.05 -15.02
N SER A 382 21.50 11.70 -15.51
CA SER A 382 22.87 11.61 -15.00
C SER A 382 22.95 12.21 -13.61
N PHE A 383 22.80 11.40 -12.56
CA PHE A 383 23.45 11.49 -11.24
C PHE A 383 22.86 10.34 -10.42
N GLY A 384 23.68 9.36 -10.03
CA GLY A 384 23.29 8.09 -9.40
C GLY A 384 22.66 8.17 -8.00
N ALA A 385 22.00 9.28 -7.66
CA ALA A 385 21.24 9.42 -6.42
C ALA A 385 19.80 8.91 -6.64
N GLY A 386 19.55 7.66 -6.26
CA GLY A 386 18.20 7.13 -6.14
C GLY A 386 18.00 5.64 -6.42
N GLY A 387 19.00 4.91 -6.94
CA GLY A 387 19.05 3.43 -7.08
C GLY A 387 17.75 2.72 -7.51
N SER A 388 17.67 1.42 -7.25
CA SER A 388 16.44 0.62 -7.32
C SER A 388 15.44 0.92 -6.20
N ILE A 389 15.83 1.81 -5.28
CA ILE A 389 15.13 2.08 -4.04
C ILE A 389 14.16 3.28 -4.14
N SER A 390 14.41 4.28 -5.01
CA SER A 390 13.59 5.52 -5.05
C SER A 390 12.50 5.52 -6.12
N LEU A 391 11.34 4.95 -5.79
CA LEU A 391 10.20 4.87 -6.70
C LEU A 391 8.86 4.94 -5.96
N GLY A 392 7.81 5.26 -6.69
CA GLY A 392 6.49 5.47 -6.10
C GLY A 392 5.38 5.49 -7.12
N SER A 393 4.21 5.97 -6.72
CA SER A 393 3.06 6.17 -7.60
C SER A 393 2.49 7.56 -7.38
N HIS A 394 2.07 8.22 -8.46
CA HIS A 394 1.42 9.53 -8.33
C HIS A 394 -0.06 9.37 -7.98
N ARG A 395 -0.70 8.27 -8.41
CA ARG A 395 -2.12 7.96 -8.16
C ARG A 395 -2.51 6.56 -8.63
N VAL A 396 -3.58 6.02 -8.04
CA VAL A 396 -4.25 4.79 -8.46
C VAL A 396 -5.67 5.07 -8.97
N ILE A 397 -6.05 4.48 -10.11
CA ILE A 397 -7.44 4.35 -10.57
C ILE A 397 -7.83 2.88 -10.50
N ALA A 398 -8.76 2.53 -9.61
CA ALA A 398 -9.26 1.17 -9.46
C ALA A 398 -10.40 0.89 -10.46
N LEU A 399 -10.27 -0.22 -11.19
CA LEU A 399 -11.29 -0.73 -12.09
C LEU A 399 -12.33 -1.52 -11.30
N ASN A 400 -13.61 -1.19 -11.48
CA ASN A 400 -14.70 -1.98 -10.91
C ASN A 400 -15.08 -3.12 -11.88
N PHE A 401 -14.46 -4.28 -11.71
CA PHE A 401 -14.70 -5.44 -12.59
C PHE A 401 -16.15 -5.93 -12.51
N VAL A 402 -16.79 -5.83 -11.34
CA VAL A 402 -18.21 -6.19 -11.18
C VAL A 402 -19.09 -5.26 -12.03
N ARG A 403 -18.84 -3.96 -12.02
CA ARG A 403 -19.55 -3.00 -12.90
C ARG A 403 -19.45 -3.42 -14.37
N PHE A 404 -18.27 -3.82 -14.84
CA PHE A 404 -18.09 -4.26 -16.23
C PHE A 404 -18.88 -5.53 -16.52
N ALA A 405 -18.83 -6.52 -15.62
CA ALA A 405 -19.57 -7.78 -15.74
C ALA A 405 -21.10 -7.59 -15.69
N LEU A 406 -21.59 -6.57 -14.97
CA LEU A 406 -23.00 -6.20 -14.91
C LEU A 406 -23.46 -5.46 -16.17
N LEU A 407 -22.62 -4.59 -16.74
CA LEU A 407 -22.93 -3.84 -17.96
C LEU A 407 -22.89 -4.67 -19.24
N ALA A 408 -22.01 -5.69 -19.30
CA ALA A 408 -21.86 -6.53 -20.48
C ALA A 408 -23.15 -7.29 -20.82
N ASN A 409 -23.51 -7.35 -22.10
CA ASN A 409 -24.60 -8.18 -22.63
C ASN A 409 -24.08 -9.51 -23.19
N THR A 410 -22.78 -9.62 -23.46
CA THR A 410 -22.10 -10.84 -23.91
C THR A 410 -20.74 -11.00 -23.22
N TYR A 411 -20.17 -12.20 -23.29
CA TYR A 411 -18.82 -12.46 -22.75
C TYR A 411 -17.74 -11.62 -23.45
N ASP A 412 -17.82 -11.47 -24.78
CA ASP A 412 -16.86 -10.66 -25.54
C ASP A 412 -16.99 -9.16 -25.23
N GLU A 413 -18.22 -8.67 -25.05
CA GLU A 413 -18.48 -7.27 -24.68
C GLU A 413 -17.85 -6.89 -23.34
N PHE A 414 -17.72 -7.85 -22.40
CA PHE A 414 -17.00 -7.60 -21.14
C PHE A 414 -15.54 -7.19 -21.39
N PHE A 415 -14.83 -7.87 -22.31
CA PHE A 415 -13.44 -7.53 -22.63
C PHE A 415 -13.33 -6.21 -23.39
N GLU A 416 -14.29 -5.89 -24.25
CA GLU A 416 -14.35 -4.59 -24.94
C GLU A 416 -14.62 -3.43 -23.96
N LEU A 417 -15.50 -3.64 -22.97
CA LEU A 417 -15.72 -2.69 -21.88
C LEU A 417 -14.45 -2.52 -21.05
N MET A 418 -13.79 -3.63 -20.69
CA MET A 418 -12.53 -3.60 -19.94
C MET A 418 -11.45 -2.80 -20.69
N LYS A 419 -11.24 -3.06 -21.99
CA LYS A 419 -10.30 -2.32 -22.83
C LYS A 419 -10.62 -0.83 -22.87
N THR A 420 -11.89 -0.49 -23.09
CA THR A 420 -12.39 0.89 -23.11
C THR A 420 -12.11 1.61 -21.79
N HIS A 421 -12.45 0.97 -20.67
CA HIS A 421 -12.31 1.56 -19.34
C HIS A 421 -10.86 1.62 -18.85
N ILE A 422 -9.99 0.69 -19.26
CA ILE A 422 -8.54 0.80 -19.06
C ILE A 422 -7.99 2.02 -19.79
N ASN A 423 -8.38 2.24 -21.05
CA ASN A 423 -7.93 3.43 -21.79
C ASN A 423 -8.42 4.73 -21.12
N ASN A 424 -9.66 4.74 -20.62
CA ASN A 424 -10.19 5.87 -19.84
C ASN A 424 -9.43 6.09 -18.52
N ALA A 425 -9.04 5.03 -17.83
CA ALA A 425 -8.19 5.11 -16.64
C ALA A 425 -6.81 5.71 -16.99
N LYS A 426 -6.20 5.30 -18.12
CA LYS A 426 -4.93 5.87 -18.62
C LYS A 426 -5.04 7.36 -18.90
N LYS A 427 -6.13 7.83 -19.52
CA LYS A 427 -6.42 9.26 -19.71
C LYS A 427 -6.51 10.04 -18.40
N ILE A 428 -7.23 9.50 -17.41
CA ILE A 428 -7.39 10.14 -16.10
C ILE A 428 -6.03 10.22 -15.38
N LEU A 429 -5.25 9.14 -15.39
CA LEU A 429 -3.92 9.08 -14.77
C LEU A 429 -2.94 10.03 -15.46
N PHE A 430 -2.95 10.08 -16.79
CA PHE A 430 -2.14 11.04 -17.54
C PHE A 430 -2.46 12.48 -17.13
N ALA A 431 -3.74 12.86 -17.15
CA ALA A 431 -4.17 14.19 -16.71
C ALA A 431 -3.77 14.47 -15.25
N HIS A 432 -3.85 13.47 -14.36
CA HIS A 432 -3.38 13.62 -12.99
C HIS A 432 -1.87 13.83 -12.91
N LYS A 433 -1.05 13.10 -13.68
CA LYS A 433 0.41 13.29 -13.69
C LYS A 433 0.78 14.70 -14.17
N GLN A 434 0.11 15.20 -15.21
CA GLN A 434 0.25 16.58 -15.68
C GLN A 434 -0.18 17.61 -14.62
N LEU A 435 -1.28 17.35 -13.89
CA LEU A 435 -1.71 18.20 -12.78
C LEU A 435 -0.64 18.29 -11.70
N ILE A 436 -0.09 17.16 -11.24
CA ILE A 436 0.98 17.15 -10.22
C ILE A 436 2.21 17.89 -10.73
N SER A 437 2.62 17.66 -11.98
CA SER A 437 3.73 18.38 -12.61
C SER A 437 3.51 19.90 -12.60
N SER A 438 2.28 20.36 -12.88
CA SER A 438 1.93 21.79 -12.88
C SER A 438 1.95 22.44 -11.49
N LEU A 439 1.91 21.64 -10.43
CA LEU A 439 1.92 22.08 -9.03
C LEU A 439 3.31 21.97 -8.37
N THR A 440 4.36 21.59 -9.11
CA THR A 440 5.72 21.36 -8.58
C THR A 440 6.23 22.53 -7.72
N GLU A 441 6.01 23.78 -8.14
CA GLU A 441 6.50 24.96 -7.42
C GLU A 441 5.92 25.14 -6.00
N VAL A 442 4.74 24.58 -5.74
CA VAL A 442 4.09 24.61 -4.42
C VAL A 442 4.21 23.28 -3.67
N GLN A 443 4.99 22.33 -4.20
CA GLN A 443 5.23 21.03 -3.60
C GLN A 443 6.70 20.86 -3.24
N LEU A 444 7.02 21.12 -1.96
CA LEU A 444 8.39 21.19 -1.44
C LEU A 444 9.28 20.02 -1.90
N PHE A 445 8.86 18.78 -1.71
CA PHE A 445 9.69 17.60 -2.01
C PHE A 445 9.84 17.31 -3.51
N LEU A 446 8.88 17.72 -4.34
CA LEU A 446 9.02 17.68 -5.81
C LEU A 446 9.99 18.78 -6.26
N LYS A 447 9.82 20.00 -5.76
CA LYS A 447 10.70 21.14 -6.05
C LYS A 447 12.16 20.87 -5.68
N LEU A 448 12.41 20.16 -4.57
CA LEU A 448 13.75 19.76 -4.15
C LEU A 448 14.33 18.59 -4.99
N GLY A 449 13.54 17.94 -5.84
CA GLY A 449 13.94 16.68 -6.50
C GLY A 449 14.14 15.51 -5.53
N TRP A 450 13.53 15.59 -4.34
CA TRP A 450 13.53 14.50 -3.36
C TRP A 450 12.47 13.45 -3.69
N ILE A 451 11.39 13.87 -4.35
CA ILE A 451 10.47 13.01 -5.09
C ILE A 451 10.68 13.29 -6.57
N ASN A 452 10.97 12.26 -7.36
CA ASN A 452 11.11 12.40 -8.81
C ASN A 452 9.81 11.97 -9.50
N ILE A 453 9.14 12.90 -10.17
CA ILE A 453 7.87 12.66 -10.86
C ILE A 453 7.98 11.63 -11.98
N ASP A 454 9.14 11.50 -12.62
CA ASP A 454 9.36 10.54 -13.71
C ASP A 454 9.42 9.11 -13.19
N ARG A 455 9.79 8.95 -11.91
CA ARG A 455 9.82 7.66 -11.20
C ARG A 455 8.52 7.36 -10.44
N LEU A 456 7.46 8.12 -10.71
CA LEU A 456 6.11 7.85 -10.23
C LEU A 456 5.31 7.09 -11.29
N PHE A 457 4.93 5.85 -10.96
CA PHE A 457 4.01 5.05 -11.74
C PHE A 457 2.60 5.67 -11.79
N SER A 458 1.92 5.39 -12.91
CA SER A 458 0.52 5.64 -13.16
C SER A 458 -0.25 4.33 -12.95
N THR A 459 -0.86 4.15 -11.79
CA THR A 459 -1.28 2.81 -11.36
C THR A 459 -2.73 2.51 -11.74
N VAL A 460 -2.93 1.38 -12.43
CA VAL A 460 -4.24 0.78 -12.68
C VAL A 460 -4.51 -0.26 -11.60
N GLY A 461 -5.46 0.04 -10.72
CA GLY A 461 -5.84 -0.83 -9.61
C GLY A 461 -6.89 -1.86 -10.01
N VAL A 462 -6.84 -3.06 -9.43
CA VAL A 462 -7.85 -4.11 -9.63
C VAL A 462 -8.54 -4.51 -8.34
N ILE A 463 -9.87 -4.68 -8.40
CA ILE A 463 -10.72 -5.13 -7.29
C ILE A 463 -12.03 -5.73 -7.83
N GLY A 464 -12.62 -6.68 -7.10
CA GLY A 464 -13.91 -7.28 -7.47
C GLY A 464 -13.86 -8.19 -8.70
N TYR A 465 -12.67 -8.66 -9.08
CA TYR A 465 -12.51 -9.56 -10.22
C TYR A 465 -13.00 -10.98 -9.94
N VAL A 466 -13.00 -11.42 -8.67
CA VAL A 466 -13.56 -12.73 -8.26
C VAL A 466 -15.08 -12.72 -8.43
N GLU A 467 -15.74 -11.70 -7.88
CA GLU A 467 -17.19 -11.54 -8.00
C GLU A 467 -17.61 -11.31 -9.46
N ALA A 468 -16.77 -10.63 -10.25
CA ALA A 468 -17.00 -10.47 -11.69
C ALA A 468 -16.93 -11.82 -12.43
N GLU A 469 -15.94 -12.67 -12.14
CA GLU A 469 -15.86 -14.03 -12.70
C GLU A 469 -17.13 -14.84 -12.37
N GLU A 470 -17.62 -14.79 -11.13
CA GLU A 470 -18.85 -15.47 -10.73
C GLU A 470 -20.07 -14.97 -11.52
N ILE A 471 -20.19 -13.66 -11.72
CA ILE A 471 -21.25 -13.06 -12.53
C ILE A 471 -21.16 -13.51 -13.99
N LEU A 472 -19.97 -13.49 -14.58
CA LEU A 472 -19.76 -13.90 -15.98
C LEU A 472 -20.10 -15.38 -16.19
N LYS A 473 -19.65 -16.26 -15.30
CA LYS A 473 -19.98 -17.69 -15.34
C LYS A 473 -21.50 -17.90 -15.23
N LYS A 474 -22.17 -17.22 -14.32
CA LYS A 474 -23.63 -17.33 -14.13
C LYS A 474 -24.43 -16.80 -15.33
N ARG A 475 -24.07 -15.63 -15.86
CA ARG A 475 -24.82 -14.95 -16.94
C ARG A 475 -24.57 -15.59 -18.30
N PHE A 476 -23.32 -15.94 -18.60
CA PHE A 476 -22.91 -16.39 -19.93
C PHE A 476 -22.57 -17.89 -20.00
N LYS A 477 -22.74 -18.63 -18.90
CA LYS A 477 -22.54 -20.09 -18.83
C LYS A 477 -21.14 -20.53 -19.27
N VAL A 478 -20.13 -19.69 -19.00
CA VAL A 478 -18.72 -20.02 -19.27
C VAL A 478 -18.26 -21.08 -18.27
N LYS A 479 -17.64 -22.15 -18.78
CA LYS A 479 -17.23 -23.32 -17.97
C LYS A 479 -15.76 -23.28 -17.53
N ASN A 480 -14.93 -22.50 -18.21
CA ASN A 480 -13.50 -22.44 -17.95
C ASN A 480 -13.20 -21.48 -16.80
N ASP A 481 -12.00 -21.63 -16.24
CA ASP A 481 -11.38 -20.62 -15.41
C ASP A 481 -11.10 -19.37 -16.27
N VAL A 482 -11.85 -18.30 -16.04
CA VAL A 482 -11.75 -17.06 -16.83
C VAL A 482 -10.79 -16.07 -16.21
N MET A 483 -10.37 -16.28 -14.95
CA MET A 483 -9.50 -15.34 -14.22
C MET A 483 -8.17 -15.11 -14.93
N ILE A 484 -7.53 -16.17 -15.44
CA ILE A 484 -6.27 -16.08 -16.18
C ILE A 484 -6.47 -15.24 -17.45
N GLU A 485 -7.59 -15.44 -18.16
CA GLU A 485 -7.92 -14.67 -19.37
C GLU A 485 -8.15 -13.18 -19.05
N ILE A 486 -8.92 -12.88 -17.99
CA ILE A 486 -9.14 -11.52 -17.49
C ILE A 486 -7.81 -10.83 -17.20
N MET A 487 -6.94 -11.48 -16.43
CA MET A 487 -5.67 -10.89 -15.98
C MET A 487 -4.65 -10.76 -17.12
N THR A 488 -4.64 -11.73 -18.04
CA THR A 488 -3.79 -11.65 -19.26
C THR A 488 -4.22 -10.48 -20.13
N LYS A 489 -5.52 -10.35 -20.42
CA LYS A 489 -6.06 -9.24 -21.21
C LYS A 489 -5.88 -7.89 -20.54
N LEU A 490 -6.04 -7.83 -19.22
CA LEU A 490 -5.73 -6.63 -18.44
C LEU A 490 -4.26 -6.21 -18.62
N ASN A 491 -3.32 -7.15 -18.48
CA ASN A 491 -1.90 -6.90 -18.68
C ASN A 491 -1.62 -6.37 -20.09
N GLU A 492 -2.14 -7.06 -21.12
CA GLU A 492 -2.03 -6.62 -22.53
C GLU A 492 -2.56 -5.20 -22.73
N PHE A 493 -3.76 -4.89 -22.22
CA PHE A 493 -4.41 -3.59 -22.44
C PHE A 493 -3.73 -2.44 -21.70
N VAL A 494 -3.20 -2.68 -20.50
CA VAL A 494 -2.47 -1.66 -19.73
C VAL A 494 -1.11 -1.38 -20.37
N ASN A 495 -0.37 -2.44 -20.73
CA ASN A 495 0.98 -2.35 -21.28
C ASN A 495 1.00 -1.94 -22.76
N ASN A 496 -0.13 -1.94 -23.46
CA ASN A 496 -0.21 -1.43 -24.83
C ASN A 496 0.23 0.03 -24.90
N GLU A 497 1.35 0.29 -25.57
CA GLU A 497 1.94 1.61 -25.72
C GLU A 497 1.10 2.51 -26.61
N ASN A 498 1.02 3.79 -26.24
CA ASN A 498 0.33 4.81 -27.02
C ASN A 498 1.05 6.14 -26.81
N GLU A 499 1.41 6.82 -27.90
CA GLU A 499 2.07 8.12 -27.87
C GLU A 499 1.29 9.17 -27.06
N GLU A 500 -0.04 9.05 -26.98
CA GLU A 500 -0.92 9.90 -26.17
C GLU A 500 -0.49 9.99 -24.70
N PHE A 501 0.10 8.91 -24.16
CA PHE A 501 0.45 8.81 -22.74
C PHE A 501 1.95 8.90 -22.47
N LYS A 502 2.72 9.48 -23.41
CA LYS A 502 4.17 9.65 -23.24
C LYS A 502 4.51 10.32 -21.90
N GLY A 503 5.46 9.74 -21.16
CA GLY A 503 5.84 10.18 -19.82
C GLY A 503 5.06 9.53 -18.66
N CYS A 504 4.04 8.71 -18.95
CA CYS A 504 3.41 7.84 -17.97
C CYS A 504 3.97 6.42 -18.08
N ILE A 505 4.29 5.83 -16.93
CA ILE A 505 4.70 4.43 -16.82
C ILE A 505 3.59 3.73 -16.07
N PHE A 506 2.87 2.83 -16.73
CA PHE A 506 1.71 2.17 -16.13
C PHE A 506 2.13 0.88 -15.44
N ASN A 507 1.53 0.64 -14.28
CA ASN A 507 1.63 -0.63 -13.58
C ASN A 507 0.25 -1.10 -13.10
N ILE A 508 0.15 -2.39 -12.76
CA ILE A 508 -1.10 -3.02 -12.33
C ILE A 508 -0.99 -3.45 -10.87
N GLU A 509 -1.80 -2.88 -10.00
CA GLU A 509 -1.79 -3.21 -8.57
C GLU A 509 -3.10 -3.92 -8.17
N GLN A 510 -2.97 -5.04 -7.46
CA GLN A 510 -4.07 -5.54 -6.65
C GLN A 510 -4.23 -4.62 -5.44
N ILE A 511 -5.18 -3.70 -5.49
CA ILE A 511 -5.29 -2.65 -4.47
C ILE A 511 -5.70 -3.23 -3.12
N PRO A 512 -5.29 -2.62 -1.99
CA PRO A 512 -5.74 -3.08 -0.68
C PRO A 512 -7.25 -2.94 -0.46
N GLY A 513 -7.88 -1.95 -1.09
CA GLY A 513 -9.33 -1.85 -1.14
C GLY A 513 -10.02 -1.66 0.22
N GLU A 514 -9.37 -1.02 1.20
CA GLU A 514 -9.92 -0.83 2.56
C GLU A 514 -11.32 -0.22 2.53
N SER A 515 -11.44 0.94 1.88
CA SER A 515 -12.72 1.61 1.70
C SER A 515 -13.38 1.24 0.36
N MET A 516 -12.60 1.04 -0.69
CA MET A 516 -13.13 0.76 -2.03
C MET A 516 -13.90 -0.56 -2.10
N SER A 517 -13.47 -1.62 -1.42
CA SER A 517 -14.12 -2.94 -1.48
C SER A 517 -15.62 -2.88 -1.20
N HIS A 518 -16.02 -2.14 -0.16
CA HIS A 518 -17.41 -2.02 0.24
C HIS A 518 -18.13 -0.85 -0.45
N ARG A 519 -17.44 0.26 -0.78
CA ARG A 519 -18.04 1.38 -1.51
C ARG A 519 -18.49 0.99 -2.91
N LEU A 520 -17.66 0.23 -3.64
CA LEU A 520 -17.99 -0.26 -4.98
C LEU A 520 -19.20 -1.21 -4.94
N ALA A 521 -19.20 -2.18 -4.03
CA ALA A 521 -20.30 -3.12 -3.85
C ALA A 521 -21.63 -2.43 -3.55
N ARG A 522 -21.63 -1.44 -2.63
CA ARG A 522 -22.82 -0.66 -2.30
C ARG A 522 -23.31 0.19 -3.47
N ALA A 523 -22.40 0.83 -4.20
CA ALA A 523 -22.75 1.63 -5.38
C ALA A 523 -23.39 0.76 -6.47
N ASP A 524 -22.83 -0.42 -6.73
CA ASP A 524 -23.40 -1.38 -7.69
C ASP A 524 -24.77 -1.91 -7.22
N LYS A 525 -24.92 -2.19 -5.92
CA LYS A 525 -26.20 -2.62 -5.33
C LYS A 525 -27.30 -1.58 -5.53
N ILE A 526 -27.00 -0.29 -5.43
CA ILE A 526 -27.95 0.79 -5.70
C ILE A 526 -28.33 0.82 -7.19
N LEU A 527 -27.35 0.68 -8.08
CA LEU A 527 -27.57 0.83 -9.53
C LEU A 527 -28.29 -0.37 -10.17
N PHE A 528 -27.97 -1.58 -9.73
CA PHE A 528 -28.44 -2.84 -10.34
C PHE A 528 -29.37 -3.66 -9.44
N GLY A 529 -29.48 -3.31 -8.16
CA GLY A 529 -30.29 -4.03 -7.17
C GLY A 529 -29.58 -5.21 -6.52
N GLU A 530 -30.02 -5.55 -5.31
CA GLU A 530 -29.41 -6.60 -4.46
C GLU A 530 -29.42 -8.00 -5.08
N LYS A 531 -30.40 -8.32 -5.92
CA LYS A 531 -30.44 -9.61 -6.62
C LYS A 531 -29.29 -9.77 -7.63
N ALA A 532 -28.88 -8.68 -8.27
CA ALA A 532 -27.77 -8.67 -9.21
C ALA A 532 -26.42 -8.57 -8.49
N VAL A 533 -26.41 -7.92 -7.32
CA VAL A 533 -25.21 -7.64 -6.53
C VAL A 533 -25.42 -8.12 -5.08
N PRO A 534 -25.29 -9.44 -4.82
CA PRO A 534 -25.50 -10.01 -3.49
C PRO A 534 -24.30 -9.81 -2.55
N TYR A 535 -23.30 -9.00 -2.94
CA TYR A 535 -22.05 -8.83 -2.21
C TYR A 535 -22.09 -7.57 -1.33
N ASN A 536 -21.55 -7.68 -0.12
CA ASN A 536 -21.40 -6.53 0.79
C ASN A 536 -20.03 -5.86 0.65
N ILE A 537 -19.02 -6.64 0.27
CA ILE A 537 -17.66 -6.20 -0.05
C ILE A 537 -17.15 -6.99 -1.25
N TYR A 538 -16.25 -6.40 -2.02
CA TYR A 538 -15.52 -7.08 -3.09
C TYR A 538 -14.16 -7.58 -2.64
N SER A 539 -13.78 -8.76 -3.12
CA SER A 539 -12.48 -9.34 -2.82
C SER A 539 -11.33 -8.50 -3.38
N ASN A 540 -10.27 -8.43 -2.58
CA ASN A 540 -8.99 -7.82 -2.93
C ASN A 540 -7.87 -8.85 -3.14
N GLN A 541 -8.19 -10.15 -3.12
CA GLN A 541 -7.28 -11.27 -3.37
C GLN A 541 -7.96 -12.32 -4.27
N ILE A 542 -7.20 -13.15 -4.98
CA ILE A 542 -7.76 -14.14 -5.93
C ILE A 542 -8.59 -15.17 -5.20
N ILE A 543 -8.10 -15.63 -4.06
CA ILE A 543 -8.93 -16.36 -3.11
C ILE A 543 -9.41 -15.37 -2.05
N PRO A 544 -10.72 -15.06 -1.94
CA PRO A 544 -11.22 -14.17 -0.90
C PRO A 544 -10.79 -14.64 0.50
N LEU A 545 -10.54 -13.71 1.41
CA LEU A 545 -10.05 -14.06 2.76
C LEU A 545 -11.06 -14.88 3.56
N TRP A 546 -12.34 -14.76 3.23
CA TRP A 546 -13.47 -15.48 3.84
C TRP A 546 -13.80 -16.81 3.15
N ASN A 547 -13.03 -17.24 2.14
CA ASN A 547 -13.23 -18.55 1.54
C ASN A 547 -12.83 -19.65 2.54
N GLN A 548 -13.83 -20.43 3.00
CA GLN A 548 -13.65 -21.47 4.03
C GLN A 548 -13.10 -22.79 3.49
N GLU A 549 -13.14 -23.01 2.17
CA GLU A 549 -12.80 -24.29 1.55
C GLU A 549 -11.31 -24.38 1.19
N ALA A 550 -10.76 -23.32 0.59
CA ALA A 550 -9.39 -23.31 0.06
C ALA A 550 -8.33 -23.56 1.13
N THR A 551 -7.43 -24.51 0.90
CA THR A 551 -6.24 -24.70 1.72
C THR A 551 -5.27 -23.53 1.56
N LEU A 552 -4.35 -23.35 2.52
CA LEU A 552 -3.33 -22.29 2.40
C LEU A 552 -2.43 -22.53 1.17
N TRP A 553 -2.19 -23.79 0.80
CA TRP A 553 -1.35 -24.16 -0.32
C TRP A 553 -2.01 -23.86 -1.67
N GLU A 554 -3.30 -24.11 -1.80
CA GLU A 554 -4.10 -23.73 -2.98
C GLU A 554 -4.15 -22.22 -3.13
N ARG A 555 -4.35 -21.48 -2.03
CA ARG A 555 -4.28 -20.01 -2.00
C ARG A 555 -2.94 -19.51 -2.53
N MET A 556 -1.85 -19.95 -1.94
CA MET A 556 -0.52 -19.49 -2.35
C MET A 556 -0.20 -19.83 -3.81
N LYS A 557 -0.57 -21.04 -4.26
CA LYS A 557 -0.35 -21.44 -5.65
C LYS A 557 -1.17 -20.57 -6.60
N ARG A 558 -2.46 -20.41 -6.33
CA ARG A 558 -3.39 -19.69 -7.19
C ARG A 558 -3.06 -18.20 -7.27
N ASP A 559 -2.83 -17.56 -6.13
CA ASP A 559 -2.40 -16.16 -6.11
C ASP A 559 -0.99 -16.01 -6.72
N GLY A 560 -0.08 -16.95 -6.52
CA GLY A 560 1.26 -16.93 -7.14
C GLY A 560 1.25 -17.04 -8.66
N GLU A 561 0.33 -17.81 -9.24
CA GLU A 561 0.11 -17.90 -10.69
C GLU A 561 -0.41 -16.57 -11.26
N ILE A 562 -1.40 -15.96 -10.61
CA ILE A 562 -2.05 -14.75 -11.11
C ILE A 562 -1.25 -13.49 -10.83
N ASN A 563 -0.60 -13.36 -9.67
CA ASN A 563 0.13 -12.15 -9.29
C ASN A 563 1.32 -11.87 -10.22
N LYS A 564 1.84 -12.88 -10.95
CA LYS A 564 2.83 -12.69 -12.02
C LYS A 564 2.34 -11.80 -13.17
N LEU A 565 1.03 -11.70 -13.36
CA LEU A 565 0.40 -10.83 -14.38
C LEU A 565 0.20 -9.40 -13.88
N LEU A 566 0.44 -9.13 -12.58
CA LEU A 566 0.23 -7.84 -11.93
C LEU A 566 1.57 -7.12 -11.74
N THR A 567 1.95 -6.28 -12.69
CA THR A 567 3.28 -5.62 -12.75
C THR A 567 3.56 -4.67 -11.57
N GLY A 568 2.53 -4.17 -10.91
CA GLY A 568 2.62 -3.33 -9.70
C GLY A 568 2.52 -4.09 -8.39
N GLY A 569 2.23 -5.39 -8.43
CA GLY A 569 2.20 -6.28 -7.27
C GLY A 569 0.82 -6.55 -6.68
N GLY A 570 0.78 -7.63 -5.90
CA GLY A 570 -0.31 -8.03 -5.02
C GLY A 570 0.26 -8.62 -3.73
N ILE A 571 -0.60 -9.00 -2.77
CA ILE A 571 -0.13 -9.64 -1.53
C ILE A 571 -1.10 -10.72 -1.09
N VAL A 572 -0.56 -11.86 -0.68
CA VAL A 572 -1.32 -12.98 -0.14
C VAL A 572 -1.29 -12.97 1.38
N HIS A 573 -2.45 -12.97 2.02
CA HIS A 573 -2.54 -13.08 3.47
C HIS A 573 -2.96 -14.49 3.89
N ILE A 574 -2.18 -15.08 4.79
CA ILE A 574 -2.47 -16.39 5.40
C ILE A 574 -2.86 -16.14 6.85
N ASN A 575 -4.16 -16.07 7.14
CA ASN A 575 -4.66 -15.83 8.50
C ASN A 575 -4.63 -17.12 9.30
N THR A 576 -3.95 -17.10 10.45
CA THR A 576 -3.82 -18.27 11.34
C THR A 576 -4.68 -18.08 12.58
N GLY A 577 -5.25 -19.19 13.07
CA GLY A 577 -6.06 -19.24 14.29
C GLY A 577 -5.23 -19.46 15.56
N GLU A 578 -3.94 -19.75 15.42
CA GLU A 578 -2.99 -19.99 16.51
C GLU A 578 -1.56 -19.67 16.06
N HIS A 579 -0.63 -19.56 17.00
CA HIS A 579 0.78 -19.30 16.69
C HIS A 579 1.43 -20.46 15.94
N ILE A 580 2.05 -20.16 14.80
CA ILE A 580 2.88 -21.10 14.06
C ILE A 580 4.29 -21.19 14.64
N THR A 581 4.93 -22.33 14.41
CA THR A 581 6.35 -22.56 14.69
C THR A 581 7.24 -22.02 13.57
N GLY A 582 8.51 -21.74 13.88
CA GLY A 582 9.48 -21.34 12.86
C GLY A 582 9.66 -22.36 11.72
N LYS A 583 9.51 -23.66 12.02
CA LYS A 583 9.53 -24.71 10.99
C LYS A 583 8.32 -24.64 10.04
N GLN A 584 7.14 -24.30 10.56
CA GLN A 584 5.96 -24.07 9.73
C GLN A 584 6.14 -22.81 8.88
N ALA A 585 6.73 -21.74 9.43
CA ALA A 585 7.09 -20.55 8.66
C ALA A 585 8.05 -20.89 7.49
N GLU A 586 9.12 -21.65 7.76
CA GLU A 586 10.05 -22.14 6.73
C GLU A 586 9.32 -22.92 5.62
N LYS A 587 8.47 -23.90 5.99
CA LYS A 587 7.67 -24.68 5.02
C LYS A 587 6.80 -23.80 4.12
N VAL A 588 6.13 -22.79 4.70
CA VAL A 588 5.28 -21.85 3.97
C VAL A 588 6.11 -21.03 2.99
N ILE A 589 7.23 -20.46 3.45
CA ILE A 589 8.11 -19.64 2.60
C ILE A 589 8.73 -20.47 1.46
N ASP A 590 9.20 -21.69 1.76
CA ASP A 590 9.74 -22.62 0.75
C ASP A 590 8.69 -23.00 -0.31
N TYR A 591 7.42 -23.16 0.08
CA TYR A 591 6.35 -23.40 -0.87
C TYR A 591 6.04 -22.15 -1.70
N ALA A 592 6.03 -20.96 -1.08
CA ALA A 592 5.82 -19.69 -1.77
C ALA A 592 6.81 -19.51 -2.93
N VAL A 593 8.09 -19.79 -2.65
CA VAL A 593 9.17 -19.74 -3.63
C VAL A 593 8.88 -20.66 -4.81
N ARG A 594 8.53 -21.93 -4.53
CA ARG A 594 8.27 -22.96 -5.55
C ARG A 594 7.03 -22.66 -6.40
N CYS A 595 5.95 -22.18 -5.79
CA CYS A 595 4.72 -21.85 -6.51
C CYS A 595 4.71 -20.44 -7.13
N GLY A 596 5.79 -19.67 -6.97
CA GLY A 596 5.91 -18.32 -7.51
C GLY A 596 5.07 -17.25 -6.79
N CYS A 597 4.68 -17.50 -5.54
CA CYS A 597 4.03 -16.50 -4.69
C CYS A 597 5.08 -15.56 -4.08
N GLU A 598 5.28 -14.40 -4.71
CA GLU A 598 6.40 -13.51 -4.38
C GLU A 598 6.14 -12.65 -3.14
N HIS A 599 4.90 -12.23 -2.89
CA HIS A 599 4.61 -11.29 -1.80
C HIS A 599 3.46 -11.81 -0.96
N PHE A 600 3.73 -12.05 0.33
CA PHE A 600 2.76 -12.61 1.26
C PHE A 600 3.06 -12.22 2.70
N ALA A 601 2.07 -12.43 3.57
CA ALA A 601 2.23 -12.31 5.01
C ALA A 601 1.50 -13.45 5.71
N ILE A 602 2.20 -14.11 6.63
CA ILE A 602 1.54 -14.96 7.61
C ILE A 602 1.01 -14.02 8.70
N THR A 603 -0.30 -14.04 8.92
CA THR A 603 -0.97 -13.08 9.79
C THR A 603 -1.92 -13.77 10.76
N GLY A 604 -2.41 -13.03 11.73
CA GLY A 604 -3.33 -13.48 12.75
C GLY A 604 -3.86 -12.28 13.51
N THR A 605 -4.95 -12.49 14.23
CA THR A 605 -5.50 -11.48 15.14
C THR A 605 -4.81 -11.65 16.49
N PHE A 606 -4.10 -10.61 16.94
CA PHE A 606 -3.53 -10.55 18.28
C PHE A 606 -4.66 -10.21 19.26
N CYS A 607 -5.00 -11.14 20.14
CA CYS A 607 -6.03 -11.01 21.16
C CYS A 607 -5.40 -10.83 22.54
N LYS A 608 -5.66 -9.69 23.19
CA LYS A 608 -5.24 -9.41 24.57
C LYS A 608 -6.40 -9.53 25.55
N CYS A 609 -6.21 -10.30 26.60
CA CYS A 609 -7.19 -10.41 27.70
C CYS A 609 -6.93 -9.41 28.83
N GLU A 610 -7.84 -9.38 29.81
CA GLU A 610 -7.72 -8.53 31.01
C GLU A 610 -6.44 -8.76 31.83
N ASP A 611 -5.89 -9.97 31.83
CA ASP A 611 -4.66 -10.32 32.55
C ASP A 611 -3.37 -10.07 31.74
N GLY A 612 -3.47 -9.44 30.57
CA GLY A 612 -2.33 -9.13 29.72
C GLY A 612 -1.80 -10.31 28.88
N HIS A 613 -2.49 -11.45 28.86
CA HIS A 613 -2.12 -12.52 27.93
C HIS A 613 -2.44 -12.13 26.49
N VAL A 614 -1.41 -12.16 25.64
CA VAL A 614 -1.56 -12.04 24.18
C VAL A 614 -1.59 -13.43 23.54
N LEU A 615 -2.57 -13.63 22.66
CA LEU A 615 -2.82 -14.86 21.90
C LEU A 615 -2.98 -14.51 20.42
N ILE A 616 -2.76 -15.50 19.54
CA ILE A 616 -3.15 -15.41 18.13
C ILE A 616 -4.46 -16.18 17.92
N GLY A 617 -5.35 -15.61 17.12
CA GLY A 617 -6.65 -16.17 16.75
C GLY A 617 -7.76 -15.14 16.90
N ASN A 618 -8.98 -15.42 16.39
CA ASN A 618 -10.11 -14.50 16.53
C ASN A 618 -11.04 -14.97 17.67
N THR A 619 -10.50 -15.06 18.89
CA THR A 619 -11.23 -15.57 20.06
C THR A 619 -11.93 -14.45 20.84
N THR A 620 -13.00 -14.79 21.55
CA THR A 620 -13.66 -13.90 22.53
C THR A 620 -13.15 -14.15 23.96
N LYS A 621 -12.62 -15.34 24.25
CA LYS A 621 -12.09 -15.71 25.57
C LYS A 621 -10.64 -16.18 25.51
N CYS A 622 -9.88 -15.85 26.54
CA CYS A 622 -8.49 -16.25 26.70
C CYS A 622 -8.39 -17.74 27.06
N VAL A 623 -7.67 -18.51 26.24
CA VAL A 623 -7.42 -19.95 26.54
C VAL A 623 -6.50 -20.17 27.75
N LYS A 624 -5.78 -19.14 28.21
CA LYS A 624 -4.86 -19.22 29.36
C LYS A 624 -5.56 -18.95 30.70
N CYS A 625 -6.44 -17.95 30.77
CA CYS A 625 -7.09 -17.56 32.03
C CYS A 625 -8.63 -17.57 32.02
N GLY A 626 -9.27 -17.87 30.89
CA GLY A 626 -10.73 -17.93 30.76
C GLY A 626 -11.45 -16.57 30.69
N LYS A 627 -10.75 -15.46 30.91
CA LYS A 627 -11.31 -14.10 30.85
C LYS A 627 -11.57 -13.63 29.43
N GLU A 628 -12.42 -12.61 29.29
CA GLU A 628 -12.76 -11.99 28.00
C GLU A 628 -11.54 -11.29 27.37
N ILE A 629 -11.51 -11.29 26.04
CA ILE A 629 -10.57 -10.50 25.23
C ILE A 629 -11.06 -9.04 25.22
N LYS A 630 -10.16 -8.11 25.58
CA LYS A 630 -10.44 -6.66 25.62
C LYS A 630 -9.96 -5.92 24.39
N GLN A 631 -8.96 -6.45 23.71
CA GLN A 631 -8.38 -5.80 22.53
C GLN A 631 -8.04 -6.83 21.48
N LYS A 632 -8.34 -6.49 20.23
CA LYS A 632 -7.98 -7.27 19.04
C LYS A 632 -7.20 -6.38 18.08
N VAL A 633 -6.00 -6.80 17.73
CA VAL A 633 -5.17 -6.10 16.74
C VAL A 633 -4.94 -7.02 15.55
N ALA A 634 -5.29 -6.56 14.34
CA ALA A 634 -5.18 -7.36 13.12
C ALA A 634 -4.58 -6.55 11.97
N ARG A 635 -4.04 -7.27 10.98
CA ARG A 635 -3.54 -6.66 9.74
C ARG A 635 -4.73 -6.34 8.82
N THR A 636 -4.93 -5.06 8.48
CA THR A 636 -5.98 -4.63 7.54
C THR A 636 -5.49 -4.74 6.10
N VAL A 637 -4.61 -3.82 5.72
CA VAL A 637 -4.15 -3.62 4.33
C VAL A 637 -2.63 -3.69 4.17
N GLY A 638 -1.92 -3.95 5.26
CA GLY A 638 -0.45 -4.04 5.28
C GLY A 638 0.16 -3.67 6.62
N PHE A 639 -0.58 -2.98 7.50
CA PHE A 639 -0.17 -2.61 8.86
C PHE A 639 -1.18 -3.12 9.90
N PHE A 640 -0.78 -3.11 11.17
CA PHE A 640 -1.60 -3.54 12.31
C PHE A 640 -2.44 -2.41 12.86
N VAL A 641 -3.73 -2.66 13.06
CA VAL A 641 -4.69 -1.73 13.67
C VAL A 641 -5.55 -2.44 14.67
N ASP A 642 -6.13 -1.66 15.58
CA ASP A 642 -7.21 -2.17 16.41
C ASP A 642 -8.39 -2.54 15.51
N VAL A 643 -9.02 -3.69 15.75
CA VAL A 643 -10.21 -4.11 15.00
C VAL A 643 -11.34 -3.10 15.17
N ASP A 644 -11.40 -2.41 16.31
CA ASP A 644 -12.40 -1.37 16.57
C ASP A 644 -12.17 -0.07 15.80
N ASP A 645 -10.97 0.14 15.24
CA ASP A 645 -10.65 1.25 14.34
C ASP A 645 -11.06 0.96 12.89
N MET A 646 -11.35 -0.30 12.54
CA MET A 646 -11.78 -0.65 11.18
C MET A 646 -13.17 -0.09 10.88
N SER A 647 -13.47 0.16 9.60
CA SER A 647 -14.82 0.49 9.19
C SER A 647 -15.76 -0.68 9.43
N TYR A 648 -17.05 -0.38 9.67
CA TYR A 648 -18.08 -1.39 9.92
C TYR A 648 -18.04 -2.55 8.91
N TYR A 649 -17.93 -2.23 7.61
CA TYR A 649 -17.92 -3.23 6.55
C TYR A 649 -16.66 -4.10 6.57
N LYS A 650 -15.50 -3.55 6.92
CA LYS A 650 -14.25 -4.32 7.05
C LYS A 650 -14.26 -5.19 8.31
N GLN A 651 -14.85 -4.72 9.39
CA GLN A 651 -15.01 -5.53 10.59
C GLN A 651 -15.95 -6.71 10.34
N GLU A 652 -17.16 -6.41 9.86
CA GLU A 652 -18.26 -7.38 9.76
C GLU A 652 -18.08 -8.38 8.63
N TYR A 653 -17.74 -7.91 7.43
CA TYR A 653 -17.76 -8.76 6.23
C TYR A 653 -16.37 -9.22 5.77
N ASP A 654 -15.30 -8.71 6.37
CA ASP A 654 -13.92 -9.15 6.08
C ASP A 654 -13.28 -9.79 7.30
N HIS A 655 -12.98 -9.04 8.37
CA HIS A 655 -12.23 -9.52 9.54
C HIS A 655 -12.92 -10.69 10.24
N ASN A 656 -14.22 -10.56 10.54
CA ASN A 656 -14.97 -11.59 11.27
C ASN A 656 -15.14 -12.89 10.48
N GLU A 657 -15.10 -12.80 9.14
CA GLU A 657 -15.33 -13.92 8.23
C GLU A 657 -14.04 -14.58 7.72
N ARG A 658 -12.84 -14.04 8.03
CA ARG A 658 -11.58 -14.58 7.51
C ARG A 658 -11.39 -16.04 7.92
N LYS A 659 -11.07 -16.92 6.96
CA LYS A 659 -10.65 -18.30 7.25
C LYS A 659 -9.40 -18.28 8.12
N GLN A 660 -9.42 -19.03 9.22
CA GLN A 660 -8.28 -19.20 10.12
C GLN A 660 -7.67 -20.59 9.94
N TYR A 661 -6.42 -20.67 9.50
CA TYR A 661 -5.67 -21.94 9.42
C TYR A 661 -5.12 -22.34 10.79
N SER A 662 -5.09 -23.64 11.07
CA SER A 662 -4.70 -24.24 12.35
C SER A 662 -3.64 -25.33 12.18
N ASN A 663 -3.13 -25.87 13.29
CA ASN A 663 -2.16 -26.94 13.35
C ASN A 663 -2.75 -28.20 12.71
N GLY A 664 -2.20 -28.56 11.55
CA GLY A 664 -2.72 -29.58 10.64
C GLY A 664 -2.82 -29.07 9.19
N ASP A 665 -3.10 -27.78 9.01
CA ASP A 665 -3.17 -27.15 7.69
C ASP A 665 -1.78 -26.87 7.09
N PHE A 666 -0.74 -26.87 7.92
CA PHE A 666 0.66 -26.54 7.55
C PHE A 666 1.49 -27.76 7.12
N ASP A 667 0.84 -28.89 6.86
CA ASP A 667 1.51 -30.00 6.18
C ASP A 667 1.34 -29.84 4.67
N PRO A 668 2.44 -29.67 3.92
CA PRO A 668 2.36 -29.43 2.49
C PRO A 668 1.79 -30.67 1.80
N PRO A 669 1.00 -30.50 0.72
CA PRO A 669 0.58 -31.63 -0.10
C PRO A 669 1.82 -32.40 -0.56
N LYS A 670 1.72 -33.73 -0.63
CA LYS A 670 2.71 -34.54 -1.35
C LYS A 670 2.66 -34.10 -2.80
N ILE A 671 3.69 -33.37 -3.23
CA ILE A 671 3.81 -32.96 -4.63
C ILE A 671 4.27 -34.22 -5.39
N ASN A 672 3.46 -34.65 -6.36
CA ASN A 672 3.83 -35.66 -7.35
C ASN A 672 4.65 -35.01 -8.46
#